data_AF-A0A940J9Q8-F1
#
_entry.id   AF-A0A940J9Q8-F1
#
_cell.length_a   1.000
_cell.length_b   1.000
_cell.length_c   1.000
_cell.angle_alpha   90.00
_cell.angle_beta   90.00
_cell.angle_gamma   90.00
#
_symmetry.space_group_name_H-M   'P 1'
#
loop_
_entity.id
_entity.type
_entity.pdbx_description
1 polymer ?
#
loop_
_entity_poly.entity_id
_entity_poly.type
_entity_poly.pdbx_seq_one_letter_code
_entity_poly.pdbx_strand_id
1 'polypeptide(L)'
;MEPGTIPQTAGHPHDLTSNGATNGHATPASATNGAAFVPHVGDPFAGSAEPAVAAQDSYASLQHAEPVAQQPSRTPEEQAAWDEYERQQAEYERQLAEYERQQAAYAQQVAEQAAAEAPATDPNAFVVDTAPTTEAAVTPEPATAPEPALSSEEPAASAEDEDDFDDFVAEGLTRSRGSARAARSDVEAAIMLGLVTPEQVHDLQGQAMEAGRTVESLLIEQNVLGPEALARAVSERHGIDLVDLNLFKVDFAAANLIDPAAAKRYEALPVKMVDERTVLVAMVDPANIIVLDDISLMTGLDVRPVVASREDVATAISRLTRLDDVVTDDGTIEDREEDDGVVDLRGGSDDAPVIKLVNQIIAQAVERGTSDIHLQAGEFGLRVRYRIDGVLLDALDVPKKMAPGVVSRVKIMATLDIAERRIPQDGRISLTIDGHKLDLRVVTLPSVHGEAVIMRILDKSNVVMDLDILGMREREREAFETGFHQAYGAVLVTGPTGSGKSTTLYAALGAINTPEKNIITIEDPVEYQLHGVNQVQVNPKAGLTFANGLRALMRADPDVIMIGEIRDGETAQIAIESALTGHLVLSTLHTNDAPSAVSRLIEMGIEPFLIGSSIETIVAQRLARKLCKYCKQETELSVDVLKVNGFERDEPLRAWEPKGCVRCSNTGYKGRAGLYEVLSATDEIRELITARATADEIGAAARKAGMRTLREDGIAKVESGLTSIQEVARVCGTT
;
A
#
# COMPACT_ATOMS: atom_id res chain seq x y z
N MET A 1 -64.43 47.49 13.16
CA MET A 1 -65.09 47.09 11.89
C MET A 1 -64.61 45.67 11.60
N GLU A 2 -65.48 44.82 11.07
CA GLU A 2 -65.28 43.35 11.07
C GLU A 2 -64.67 42.78 9.77
N PRO A 3 -64.22 41.50 9.77
CA PRO A 3 -63.48 40.86 8.67
C PRO A 3 -64.31 39.80 7.91
N GLY A 4 -63.66 38.97 7.08
CA GLY A 4 -64.20 37.67 6.59
C GLY A 4 -63.70 37.24 5.21
N THR A 5 -63.85 35.98 4.73
CA THR A 5 -64.00 34.65 5.39
C THR A 5 -63.73 33.51 4.36
N ILE A 6 -63.85 32.24 4.78
CA ILE A 6 -63.72 30.96 4.03
C ILE A 6 -64.97 30.08 4.33
N PRO A 7 -65.32 28.94 3.64
CA PRO A 7 -64.41 27.87 3.15
C PRO A 7 -64.83 26.95 1.94
N GLN A 8 -63.95 25.97 1.63
CA GLN A 8 -64.21 24.55 1.23
C GLN A 8 -65.07 24.12 0.01
N THR A 9 -64.54 23.13 -0.75
CA THR A 9 -65.05 21.73 -0.95
C THR A 9 -63.88 20.87 -1.50
N ALA A 10 -63.51 19.63 -1.14
CA ALA A 10 -64.16 18.41 -0.57
C ALA A 10 -64.51 17.33 -1.64
N GLY A 11 -63.88 16.14 -1.57
CA GLY A 11 -64.18 14.97 -2.44
C GLY A 11 -63.12 13.86 -2.45
N HIS A 12 -63.49 12.64 -2.04
CA HIS A 12 -62.72 11.37 -1.96
C HIS A 12 -63.68 10.24 -2.47
N PRO A 13 -63.33 8.93 -2.55
CA PRO A 13 -62.06 8.20 -2.76
C PRO A 13 -62.20 7.07 -3.84
N HIS A 14 -61.57 5.89 -3.66
CA HIS A 14 -61.68 4.61 -4.41
C HIS A 14 -61.01 4.52 -5.80
N ASP A 15 -60.46 3.38 -6.27
CA ASP A 15 -60.12 2.07 -5.65
C ASP A 15 -58.93 1.46 -6.44
N LEU A 16 -57.90 0.86 -5.81
CA LEU A 16 -57.72 -0.57 -5.42
C LEU A 16 -57.63 -1.61 -6.57
N THR A 17 -56.73 -2.60 -6.36
CA THR A 17 -56.51 -3.85 -7.16
C THR A 17 -55.91 -3.69 -8.57
N SER A 18 -55.09 -4.61 -9.11
CA SER A 18 -54.32 -5.74 -8.54
C SER A 18 -53.29 -6.28 -9.55
N ASN A 19 -52.39 -7.18 -9.11
CA ASN A 19 -51.75 -8.32 -9.79
C ASN A 19 -51.80 -8.39 -11.34
N GLY A 20 -50.74 -8.66 -12.09
CA GLY A 20 -49.44 -9.28 -11.74
C GLY A 20 -49.16 -10.50 -12.64
N ALA A 21 -47.90 -10.95 -12.74
CA ALA A 21 -47.43 -12.07 -13.59
C ALA A 21 -47.50 -11.79 -15.13
N THR A 22 -46.70 -12.39 -16.03
CA THR A 22 -45.47 -13.22 -15.94
C THR A 22 -44.73 -13.24 -17.29
N ASN A 23 -43.42 -13.51 -17.28
CA ASN A 23 -42.59 -14.19 -18.31
C ASN A 23 -42.54 -13.65 -19.77
N GLY A 24 -41.34 -13.75 -20.38
CA GLY A 24 -41.28 -14.32 -21.75
C GLY A 24 -40.33 -13.68 -22.78
N HIS A 25 -39.05 -14.09 -22.74
CA HIS A 25 -38.20 -14.39 -23.91
C HIS A 25 -38.03 -13.45 -25.14
N ALA A 26 -36.73 -13.18 -25.39
CA ALA A 26 -36.02 -13.44 -26.65
C ALA A 26 -35.91 -12.34 -27.75
N THR A 27 -34.88 -12.55 -28.57
CA THR A 27 -34.35 -11.72 -29.65
C THR A 27 -35.09 -11.92 -30.98
N PRO A 28 -34.78 -11.09 -31.99
CA PRO A 28 -34.32 -11.67 -33.26
C PRO A 28 -33.04 -11.01 -33.81
N ALA A 29 -32.41 -11.64 -34.81
CA ALA A 29 -31.23 -11.14 -35.51
C ALA A 29 -31.22 -11.55 -37.00
N SER A 30 -30.44 -10.82 -37.85
CA SER A 30 -30.25 -11.03 -39.31
C SER A 30 -31.50 -10.78 -40.19
N ALA A 31 -31.48 -10.58 -41.53
CA ALA A 31 -30.46 -10.63 -42.61
C ALA A 31 -31.00 -9.83 -43.85
N THR A 32 -30.32 -9.48 -44.98
CA THR A 32 -28.91 -9.47 -45.45
C THR A 32 -28.78 -8.64 -46.77
N ASN A 33 -27.53 -8.27 -47.14
CA ASN A 33 -26.99 -8.04 -48.51
C ASN A 33 -27.41 -6.82 -49.40
N GLY A 34 -26.40 -6.22 -50.07
CA GLY A 34 -26.51 -5.37 -51.27
C GLY A 34 -25.25 -4.50 -51.51
N ALA A 35 -24.56 -4.60 -52.65
CA ALA A 35 -23.17 -4.08 -52.82
C ALA A 35 -22.84 -3.30 -54.12
N ALA A 36 -21.91 -2.34 -54.02
CA ALA A 36 -20.98 -1.83 -55.06
C ALA A 36 -19.91 -0.93 -54.34
N PHE A 37 -18.58 -1.08 -54.46
CA PHE A 37 -17.65 -0.91 -55.61
C PHE A 37 -17.60 0.53 -56.18
N VAL A 38 -16.47 1.16 -56.52
CA VAL A 38 -14.99 0.95 -56.35
C VAL A 38 -14.28 2.25 -56.88
N PRO A 39 -12.97 2.58 -56.71
CA PRO A 39 -11.83 1.81 -56.21
C PRO A 39 -11.03 2.50 -55.07
N HIS A 40 -9.71 2.73 -55.25
CA HIS A 40 -8.66 2.44 -54.25
C HIS A 40 -7.25 2.96 -54.67
N VAL A 41 -6.43 3.39 -53.70
CA VAL A 41 -4.94 3.57 -53.72
C VAL A 41 -4.48 3.39 -52.24
N GLY A 42 -3.35 2.79 -51.86
CA GLY A 42 -2.32 2.07 -52.63
C GLY A 42 -0.97 2.17 -51.90
N ASP A 43 -0.59 1.15 -51.12
CA ASP A 43 0.52 1.19 -50.14
C ASP A 43 1.51 0.02 -50.35
N PRO A 44 2.85 0.22 -50.39
CA PRO A 44 3.79 -0.82 -50.81
C PRO A 44 4.82 -1.26 -49.74
N PHE A 45 4.84 -2.56 -49.40
CA PHE A 45 5.96 -3.52 -49.58
C PHE A 45 5.78 -4.76 -48.67
N ALA A 46 6.23 -5.93 -49.14
CA ALA A 46 6.06 -7.20 -48.42
C ALA A 46 7.16 -8.24 -48.76
N GLY A 47 7.48 -9.11 -47.79
CA GLY A 47 8.33 -10.31 -47.94
C GLY A 47 9.83 -10.09 -47.71
N SER A 48 10.63 -11.11 -47.30
CA SER A 48 10.25 -12.47 -46.88
C SER A 48 11.44 -13.29 -46.33
N ALA A 49 11.17 -14.10 -45.28
CA ALA A 49 11.85 -15.36 -44.90
C ALA A 49 13.33 -15.37 -44.41
N GLU A 50 13.61 -16.30 -43.48
CA GLU A 50 14.92 -16.63 -42.89
C GLU A 50 15.70 -17.71 -43.68
N PRO A 51 16.92 -18.14 -43.24
CA PRO A 51 17.03 -19.21 -42.23
C PRO A 51 18.16 -19.04 -41.18
N ALA A 52 18.23 -19.96 -40.22
CA ALA A 52 18.93 -19.79 -38.92
C ALA A 52 20.23 -20.61 -38.71
N VAL A 53 20.75 -20.52 -37.46
CA VAL A 53 21.79 -21.36 -36.78
C VAL A 53 23.27 -21.09 -37.10
N ALA A 54 24.03 -20.58 -36.11
CA ALA A 54 25.22 -21.25 -35.53
C ALA A 54 25.97 -20.45 -34.43
N ALA A 55 26.02 -21.03 -33.21
CA ALA A 55 27.15 -21.10 -32.26
C ALA A 55 27.84 -19.82 -31.68
N GLN A 56 28.62 -20.07 -30.62
CA GLN A 56 29.35 -19.09 -29.79
C GLN A 56 30.84 -18.98 -30.18
N ASP A 57 31.58 -18.17 -29.44
CA ASP A 57 33.05 -18.05 -29.39
C ASP A 57 33.80 -17.52 -30.62
N SER A 58 34.20 -16.25 -30.56
CA SER A 58 35.61 -15.94 -30.24
C SER A 58 35.87 -14.44 -30.06
N TYR A 59 36.74 -14.10 -29.10
CA TYR A 59 37.32 -12.76 -28.98
C TYR A 59 38.48 -12.58 -29.98
N ALA A 60 38.62 -11.35 -30.48
CA ALA A 60 39.81 -10.78 -31.15
C ALA A 60 40.26 -11.38 -32.50
N SER A 61 39.96 -10.68 -33.61
CA SER A 61 40.98 -10.13 -34.54
C SER A 61 40.33 -9.22 -35.60
N LEU A 62 41.15 -8.42 -36.31
CA LEU A 62 40.77 -7.54 -37.44
C LEU A 62 39.76 -6.42 -37.07
N GLN A 63 40.12 -5.16 -36.86
CA GLN A 63 41.17 -4.33 -37.48
C GLN A 63 41.06 -4.17 -39.01
N HIS A 64 39.86 -3.84 -39.52
CA HIS A 64 39.71 -2.92 -40.65
C HIS A 64 38.43 -2.10 -40.47
N ALA A 65 38.52 -0.76 -40.59
CA ALA A 65 37.38 0.14 -40.49
C ALA A 65 36.91 0.56 -41.89
N GLU A 66 35.61 0.42 -42.17
CA GLU A 66 34.98 1.05 -43.32
C GLU A 66 34.75 2.55 -43.05
N PRO A 67 34.75 3.42 -44.08
CA PRO A 67 34.64 4.86 -43.89
C PRO A 67 33.21 5.27 -43.48
N VAL A 68 33.10 5.94 -42.33
CA VAL A 68 31.85 6.55 -41.87
C VAL A 68 31.33 7.54 -42.91
N ALA A 69 30.01 7.52 -43.15
CA ALA A 69 29.36 8.41 -44.10
C ALA A 69 29.62 9.89 -43.78
N GLN A 70 29.82 10.70 -44.83
CA GLN A 70 30.08 12.13 -44.67
C GLN A 70 28.90 12.83 -43.98
N GLN A 71 29.16 13.46 -42.84
CA GLN A 71 28.20 14.34 -42.19
C GLN A 71 27.84 15.52 -43.12
N PRO A 72 26.60 16.04 -43.09
CA PRO A 72 26.24 17.22 -43.87
C PRO A 72 27.12 18.41 -43.46
N SER A 73 27.52 19.21 -44.46
CA SER A 73 28.39 20.37 -44.24
C SER A 73 27.68 21.44 -43.41
N ARG A 74 28.02 21.52 -42.11
CA ARG A 74 27.61 22.61 -41.22
C ARG A 74 28.01 23.96 -41.81
N THR A 75 27.15 24.96 -41.67
CA THR A 75 27.50 26.37 -41.95
C THR A 75 28.58 26.85 -40.96
N PRO A 76 29.30 27.96 -41.25
CA PRO A 76 30.31 28.48 -40.33
C PRO A 76 29.78 28.84 -38.94
N GLU A 77 28.51 29.26 -38.84
CA GLU A 77 27.85 29.58 -37.57
C GLU A 77 27.47 28.31 -36.79
N GLU A 78 26.93 27.29 -37.47
CA GLU A 78 26.68 25.97 -36.86
C GLU A 78 27.98 25.29 -36.40
N GLN A 79 29.06 25.40 -37.18
CA GLN A 79 30.36 24.85 -36.79
C GLN A 79 30.90 25.58 -35.56
N ALA A 80 30.85 26.92 -35.52
CA ALA A 80 31.28 27.68 -34.34
C ALA A 80 30.45 27.34 -33.08
N ALA A 81 29.14 27.12 -33.23
CA ALA A 81 28.26 26.67 -32.14
C ALA A 81 28.59 25.25 -31.66
N TRP A 82 28.96 24.34 -32.58
CA TRP A 82 29.43 23.00 -32.21
C TRP A 82 30.81 23.02 -31.55
N ASP A 83 31.75 23.83 -32.04
CA ASP A 83 33.07 24.02 -31.43
C ASP A 83 32.95 24.65 -30.03
N GLU A 84 31.91 25.45 -29.77
CA GLU A 84 31.55 26.00 -28.45
C GLU A 84 30.96 24.92 -27.54
N TYR A 85 30.01 24.13 -28.05
CA TYR A 85 29.40 23.00 -27.33
C TYR A 85 30.43 21.93 -26.92
N GLU A 86 31.32 21.51 -27.81
CA GLU A 86 32.36 20.52 -27.52
C GLU A 86 33.36 21.03 -26.46
N ARG A 87 33.66 22.34 -26.44
CA ARG A 87 34.45 22.97 -25.37
C ARG A 87 33.72 22.93 -24.02
N GLN A 88 32.43 23.28 -23.99
CA GLN A 88 31.63 23.26 -22.77
C GLN A 88 31.46 21.83 -22.22
N GLN A 89 31.22 20.84 -23.08
CA GLN A 89 31.12 19.44 -22.65
C GLN A 89 32.47 18.91 -22.12
N ALA A 90 33.59 19.20 -22.79
CA ALA A 90 34.93 18.82 -22.32
C ALA A 90 35.35 19.53 -21.02
N GLU A 91 34.79 20.69 -20.70
CA GLU A 91 34.96 21.36 -19.41
C GLU A 91 34.09 20.73 -18.32
N TYR A 92 32.82 20.42 -18.62
CA TYR A 92 31.92 19.71 -17.71
C TYR A 92 32.46 18.32 -17.32
N GLU A 93 32.94 17.53 -18.28
CA GLU A 93 33.55 16.22 -18.03
C GLU A 93 34.79 16.32 -17.12
N ARG A 94 35.57 17.40 -17.20
CA ARG A 94 36.68 17.67 -16.27
C ARG A 94 36.21 18.02 -14.88
N GLN A 95 35.19 18.88 -14.76
CA GLN A 95 34.62 19.27 -13.46
C GLN A 95 34.01 18.05 -12.74
N LEU A 96 33.29 17.19 -13.47
CA LEU A 96 32.75 15.93 -12.95
C LEU A 96 33.87 15.00 -12.46
N ALA A 97 34.87 14.75 -13.30
CA ALA A 97 36.02 13.92 -12.95
C ALA A 97 36.92 14.52 -11.85
N GLU A 98 36.78 15.81 -11.50
CA GLU A 98 37.40 16.42 -10.32
C GLU A 98 36.53 16.25 -9.07
N TYR A 99 35.22 16.46 -9.19
CA TYR A 99 34.24 16.24 -8.12
C TYR A 99 34.24 14.79 -7.61
N GLU A 100 34.28 13.80 -8.51
CA GLU A 100 34.39 12.38 -8.15
C GLU A 100 35.68 12.09 -7.34
N ARG A 101 36.81 12.72 -7.70
CA ARG A 101 38.06 12.61 -6.94
C ARG A 101 37.98 13.28 -5.57
N GLN A 102 37.27 14.41 -5.46
CA GLN A 102 37.01 15.07 -4.18
C GLN A 102 36.11 14.21 -3.27
N GLN A 103 35.05 13.58 -3.81
CA GLN A 103 34.23 12.64 -3.04
C GLN A 103 35.00 11.40 -2.60
N ALA A 104 35.82 10.80 -3.48
CA ALA A 104 36.64 9.63 -3.12
C ALA A 104 37.64 9.96 -2.00
N ALA A 105 38.30 11.11 -2.07
CA ALA A 105 39.21 11.58 -1.02
C ALA A 105 38.47 11.86 0.31
N TYR A 106 37.28 12.45 0.26
CA TYR A 106 36.46 12.69 1.46
C TYR A 106 35.99 11.38 2.11
N ALA A 107 35.50 10.42 1.31
CA ALA A 107 35.09 9.11 1.79
C ALA A 107 36.26 8.33 2.44
N GLN A 108 37.46 8.41 1.85
CA GLN A 108 38.67 7.84 2.45
C GLN A 108 39.04 8.53 3.77
N GLN A 109 38.95 9.86 3.84
CA GLN A 109 39.25 10.63 5.06
C GLN A 109 38.26 10.34 6.20
N VAL A 110 36.97 10.12 5.89
CA VAL A 110 35.96 9.68 6.87
C VAL A 110 36.23 8.24 7.34
N ALA A 111 36.66 7.34 6.45
CA ALA A 111 37.04 5.98 6.82
C ALA A 111 38.31 5.95 7.72
N GLU A 112 39.30 6.80 7.45
CA GLU A 112 40.49 6.96 8.29
C GLU A 112 40.15 7.54 9.68
N GLN A 113 39.19 8.48 9.77
CA GLN A 113 38.68 8.97 11.05
C GLN A 113 37.92 7.89 11.84
N ALA A 114 37.02 7.15 11.20
CA ALA A 114 36.30 6.05 11.83
C ALA A 114 37.23 4.94 12.34
N ALA A 115 38.33 4.67 11.62
CA ALA A 115 39.37 3.72 12.05
C ALA A 115 40.21 4.25 13.23
N ALA A 116 40.37 5.57 13.37
CA ALA A 116 41.10 6.19 14.47
C ALA A 116 40.29 6.32 15.78
N GLU A 117 38.95 6.36 15.68
CA GLU A 117 38.04 6.44 16.84
C GLU A 117 37.59 5.06 17.36
N ALA A 118 37.99 3.96 16.69
CA ALA A 118 37.67 2.60 17.11
C ALA A 118 38.36 2.23 18.45
N PRO A 119 37.62 1.77 19.48
CA PRO A 119 38.21 1.40 20.76
C PRO A 119 39.05 0.11 20.64
N ALA A 120 40.24 0.11 21.24
CA ALA A 120 41.16 -1.02 21.16
C ALA A 120 40.62 -2.27 21.89
N THR A 121 40.25 -3.29 21.11
CA THR A 121 39.81 -4.60 21.61
C THR A 121 40.98 -5.47 22.05
N ASP A 122 40.85 -6.13 23.21
CA ASP A 122 41.85 -7.06 23.76
C ASP A 122 42.01 -8.32 22.87
N PRO A 123 43.22 -8.67 22.39
CA PRO A 123 43.46 -9.85 21.57
C PRO A 123 43.20 -11.23 22.22
N ASN A 124 42.93 -11.30 23.54
CA ASN A 124 42.82 -12.57 24.29
C ASN A 124 41.39 -12.95 24.76
N ALA A 125 40.34 -12.29 24.28
CA ALA A 125 38.97 -12.57 24.70
C ALA A 125 38.34 -13.79 23.99
N PHE A 126 38.59 -14.99 24.57
CA PHE A 126 37.91 -16.27 24.33
C PHE A 126 38.01 -16.95 22.95
N VAL A 127 38.52 -18.19 22.96
CA VAL A 127 38.38 -19.19 21.88
C VAL A 127 37.95 -20.53 22.49
N VAL A 128 36.81 -21.04 22.03
CA VAL A 128 36.41 -22.46 22.05
C VAL A 128 35.63 -22.66 20.74
N ASP A 129 36.31 -22.88 19.62
CA ASP A 129 36.85 -24.16 19.16
C ASP A 129 35.77 -25.15 18.67
N THR A 130 35.59 -25.17 17.35
CA THR A 130 35.11 -26.34 16.59
C THR A 130 35.88 -26.42 15.27
N ALA A 131 36.98 -27.19 15.24
CA ALA A 131 37.73 -27.49 14.01
C ALA A 131 37.78 -29.03 13.75
N PRO A 132 37.76 -29.48 12.48
CA PRO A 132 37.45 -30.87 12.16
C PRO A 132 38.69 -31.80 12.16
N THR A 133 38.45 -33.11 12.19
CA THR A 133 39.45 -34.13 11.84
C THR A 133 38.87 -35.21 10.92
N THR A 134 39.70 -35.66 9.98
CA THR A 134 39.52 -36.86 9.16
C THR A 134 40.85 -37.61 9.15
N GLU A 135 40.85 -38.89 9.53
CA GLU A 135 41.84 -39.96 9.24
C GLU A 135 43.37 -39.62 9.36
N ALA A 136 44.23 -40.36 10.06
CA ALA A 136 44.25 -41.81 10.31
C ALA A 136 45.32 -42.22 11.38
N ALA A 137 45.48 -43.54 11.58
CA ALA A 137 46.71 -44.23 12.04
C ALA A 137 47.13 -44.25 13.54
N VAL A 138 46.38 -45.02 14.34
CA VAL A 138 46.85 -46.27 15.00
C VAL A 138 48.09 -46.23 15.96
N THR A 139 47.78 -46.20 17.27
CA THR A 139 48.42 -46.91 18.43
C THR A 139 49.88 -46.61 18.85
N PRO A 140 50.37 -47.05 20.05
CA PRO A 140 49.68 -47.70 21.20
C PRO A 140 49.91 -47.06 22.61
N GLU A 141 48.89 -47.16 23.48
CA GLU A 141 48.86 -47.68 24.89
C GLU A 141 49.97 -47.38 25.96
N PRO A 142 49.78 -47.72 27.27
CA PRO A 142 48.61 -48.31 27.96
C PRO A 142 48.16 -47.67 29.31
N ALA A 143 46.91 -47.98 29.70
CA ALA A 143 46.38 -48.32 31.04
C ALA A 143 46.68 -47.42 32.29
N THR A 144 45.71 -47.17 33.17
CA THR A 144 45.02 -48.20 33.98
C THR A 144 43.72 -47.68 34.64
N ALA A 145 42.74 -48.56 34.83
CA ALA A 145 41.59 -48.38 35.74
C ALA A 145 41.87 -49.05 37.10
N PRO A 146 41.03 -48.81 38.14
CA PRO A 146 40.04 -49.86 38.44
C PRO A 146 38.67 -49.38 38.97
N GLU A 147 37.66 -50.24 38.81
CA GLU A 147 36.37 -50.27 39.54
C GLU A 147 36.56 -50.96 40.93
N PRO A 148 35.53 -51.41 41.72
CA PRO A 148 34.07 -51.22 41.61
C PRO A 148 33.33 -50.91 42.95
N ALA A 149 32.02 -50.62 42.88
CA ALA A 149 31.02 -51.05 43.87
C ALA A 149 29.58 -50.94 43.32
N LEU A 150 28.67 -51.81 43.78
CA LEU A 150 27.23 -51.79 43.50
C LEU A 150 26.43 -51.51 44.78
N SER A 151 25.43 -50.64 44.71
CA SER A 151 24.28 -50.66 45.62
C SER A 151 23.07 -49.97 44.98
N SER A 152 21.88 -50.48 45.25
CA SER A 152 20.60 -50.05 44.69
C SER A 152 19.91 -48.97 45.52
N GLU A 153 19.36 -47.94 44.87
CA GLU A 153 18.16 -47.19 45.31
C GLU A 153 17.65 -46.32 44.15
N GLU A 154 16.33 -46.27 43.92
CA GLU A 154 15.70 -45.25 43.07
C GLU A 154 15.42 -43.99 43.90
N PRO A 155 15.72 -42.80 43.36
CA PRO A 155 14.74 -41.73 43.52
C PRO A 155 14.58 -40.82 42.29
N ALA A 156 13.35 -40.33 42.14
CA ALA A 156 12.94 -39.05 41.51
C ALA A 156 13.59 -38.62 40.17
N ALA A 157 12.76 -38.53 39.13
CA ALA A 157 13.07 -37.69 37.98
C ALA A 157 13.17 -36.21 38.41
N SER A 158 14.32 -35.58 38.15
CA SER A 158 14.53 -34.14 38.29
C SER A 158 13.95 -33.41 37.08
N ALA A 159 13.14 -32.38 37.32
CA ALA A 159 12.60 -31.52 36.27
C ALA A 159 13.62 -30.43 35.90
N GLU A 160 14.45 -30.70 34.89
CA GLU A 160 15.38 -29.73 34.26
C GLU A 160 15.32 -29.88 32.72
N ASP A 161 14.11 -29.75 32.16
CA ASP A 161 13.81 -29.70 30.70
C ASP A 161 12.67 -28.67 30.43
N GLU A 162 12.51 -27.66 31.29
CA GLU A 162 11.50 -26.58 31.18
C GLU A 162 12.17 -25.20 31.13
N ASP A 163 12.73 -24.78 29.97
CA ASP A 163 13.11 -23.38 29.70
C ASP A 163 13.45 -23.16 28.20
N ASP A 164 12.43 -22.87 27.34
CA ASP A 164 12.57 -21.96 26.17
C ASP A 164 11.24 -21.66 25.40
N PHE A 165 10.05 -21.65 26.03
CA PHE A 165 8.78 -21.53 25.27
C PHE A 165 7.62 -20.74 25.93
N ASP A 166 7.91 -19.68 26.68
CA ASP A 166 6.87 -18.97 27.48
C ASP A 166 6.68 -17.46 27.12
N ASP A 167 6.49 -17.15 25.83
CA ASP A 167 6.03 -15.80 25.39
C ASP A 167 5.07 -15.81 24.17
N PHE A 168 4.37 -16.92 23.90
CA PHE A 168 3.38 -17.01 22.81
C PHE A 168 2.13 -17.84 23.14
N VAL A 169 1.34 -17.39 24.13
CA VAL A 169 -0.10 -17.72 24.17
C VAL A 169 -0.83 -16.79 23.21
N ALA A 170 -0.78 -17.11 21.91
CA ALA A 170 -1.57 -16.41 20.91
C ALA A 170 -3.07 -16.65 21.14
N GLU A 171 -3.90 -15.62 20.94
CA GLU A 171 -5.36 -15.76 21.01
C GLU A 171 -5.82 -16.93 20.12
N GLY A 172 -6.55 -17.89 20.69
CA GLY A 172 -7.02 -19.10 20.00
C GLY A 172 -6.16 -20.36 20.16
N LEU A 173 -4.95 -20.32 20.73
CA LEU A 173 -4.14 -21.53 21.00
C LEU A 173 -4.31 -22.03 22.45
N THR A 174 -4.61 -23.32 22.63
CA THR A 174 -4.77 -23.98 23.92
C THR A 174 -3.78 -25.14 24.06
N ARG A 175 -2.86 -25.07 25.05
CA ARG A 175 -1.92 -26.18 25.31
C ARG A 175 -2.65 -27.46 25.74
N SER A 176 -2.28 -28.59 25.15
CA SER A 176 -2.82 -29.90 25.54
C SER A 176 -2.21 -30.37 26.86
N ARG A 177 -3.03 -30.97 27.73
CA ARG A 177 -2.54 -31.57 28.99
C ARG A 177 -2.16 -33.05 28.84
N GLY A 178 -2.36 -33.64 27.66
CA GLY A 178 -2.17 -35.08 27.43
C GLY A 178 -3.05 -35.96 28.33
N SER A 179 -4.14 -35.41 28.89
CA SER A 179 -4.93 -36.02 29.96
C SER A 179 -5.73 -37.24 29.50
N ALA A 180 -5.87 -37.45 28.19
CA ALA A 180 -6.49 -38.62 27.59
C ALA A 180 -5.49 -39.51 26.82
N ARG A 181 -4.17 -39.36 27.01
CA ARG A 181 -3.12 -40.17 26.33
C ARG A 181 -3.25 -41.69 26.50
N ALA A 182 -4.02 -42.16 27.48
CA ALA A 182 -4.32 -43.59 27.68
C ALA A 182 -5.48 -44.13 26.79
N ALA A 183 -6.21 -43.25 26.09
CA ALA A 183 -7.37 -43.62 25.30
C ALA A 183 -7.00 -44.25 23.94
N ARG A 184 -7.65 -45.37 23.61
CA ARG A 184 -7.42 -46.17 22.40
C ARG A 184 -8.09 -45.57 21.17
N SER A 185 -9.07 -44.70 21.36
CA SER A 185 -9.78 -43.94 20.32
C SER A 185 -10.16 -42.54 20.80
N ASP A 186 -10.47 -41.63 19.87
CA ASP A 186 -10.89 -40.26 20.20
C ASP A 186 -12.26 -40.22 20.88
N VAL A 187 -13.11 -41.22 20.60
CA VAL A 187 -14.36 -41.45 21.32
C VAL A 187 -14.12 -41.88 22.78
N GLU A 188 -13.13 -42.74 23.03
CA GLU A 188 -12.73 -43.09 24.40
C GLU A 188 -12.11 -41.88 25.12
N ALA A 189 -11.35 -41.03 24.42
CA ALA A 189 -10.86 -39.76 24.96
C ALA A 189 -12.01 -38.80 25.30
N ALA A 190 -13.03 -38.69 24.44
CA ALA A 190 -14.22 -37.89 24.70
C ALA A 190 -15.02 -38.40 25.92
N ILE A 191 -15.07 -39.73 26.14
CA ILE A 191 -15.61 -40.32 27.38
C ILE A 191 -14.75 -39.93 28.59
N MET A 192 -13.43 -40.10 28.52
CA MET A 192 -12.51 -39.77 29.63
C MET A 192 -12.58 -38.29 30.04
N LEU A 193 -12.79 -37.39 29.08
CA LEU A 193 -12.97 -35.95 29.30
C LEU A 193 -14.39 -35.55 29.75
N GLY A 194 -15.33 -36.51 29.82
CA GLY A 194 -16.73 -36.25 30.19
C GLY A 194 -17.53 -35.48 29.14
N LEU A 195 -17.10 -35.51 27.87
CA LEU A 195 -17.75 -34.82 26.75
C LEU A 195 -18.93 -35.63 26.17
N VAL A 196 -18.89 -36.96 26.31
CA VAL A 196 -19.98 -37.90 25.96
C VAL A 196 -20.08 -39.03 26.99
N THR A 197 -21.24 -39.64 27.15
CA THR A 197 -21.38 -40.83 28.01
C THR A 197 -21.10 -42.14 27.24
N PRO A 198 -20.65 -43.21 27.93
CA PRO A 198 -20.51 -44.54 27.31
C PRO A 198 -21.81 -45.07 26.70
N GLU A 199 -22.95 -44.71 27.29
CA GLU A 199 -24.29 -45.14 26.86
C GLU A 199 -24.64 -44.53 25.49
N GLN A 200 -24.44 -43.22 25.32
CA GLN A 200 -24.61 -42.52 24.05
C GLN A 200 -23.69 -43.10 22.94
N VAL A 201 -22.45 -43.44 23.30
CA VAL A 201 -21.49 -44.04 22.37
C VAL A 201 -21.89 -45.45 21.96
N HIS A 202 -22.35 -46.28 22.89
CA HIS A 202 -22.79 -47.66 22.64
C HIS A 202 -23.98 -47.70 21.67
N ASP A 203 -25.00 -46.86 21.89
CA ASP A 203 -26.20 -46.82 21.05
C ASP A 203 -25.90 -46.31 19.62
N LEU A 204 -24.84 -45.51 19.45
CA LEU A 204 -24.35 -45.05 18.15
C LEU A 204 -23.39 -46.04 17.48
N GLN A 205 -22.67 -46.89 18.23
CA GLN A 205 -21.80 -47.93 17.66
C GLN A 205 -22.57 -48.94 16.80
N GLY A 206 -23.77 -49.36 17.24
CA GLY A 206 -24.65 -50.21 16.43
C GLY A 206 -25.06 -49.54 15.12
N GLN A 207 -25.51 -48.28 15.19
CA GLN A 207 -25.92 -47.48 14.03
C GLN A 207 -24.76 -47.23 13.06
N ALA A 208 -23.56 -46.96 13.57
CA ALA A 208 -22.34 -46.78 12.77
C ALA A 208 -21.99 -48.04 11.98
N MET A 209 -22.11 -49.22 12.62
CA MET A 209 -21.82 -50.51 11.99
C MET A 209 -22.86 -50.90 10.93
N GLU A 210 -24.15 -50.60 11.15
CA GLU A 210 -25.21 -50.82 10.14
C GLU A 210 -25.12 -49.84 8.96
N ALA A 211 -24.74 -48.58 9.22
CA ALA A 211 -24.61 -47.54 8.20
C ALA A 211 -23.28 -47.58 7.41
N GLY A 212 -22.29 -48.35 7.86
CA GLY A 212 -20.94 -48.37 7.27
C GLY A 212 -20.14 -47.09 7.52
N ARG A 213 -20.29 -46.49 8.71
CA ARG A 213 -19.77 -45.16 9.08
C ARG A 213 -18.90 -45.20 10.32
N THR A 214 -18.16 -44.10 10.57
CA THR A 214 -17.41 -43.89 11.81
C THR A 214 -18.33 -43.36 12.91
N VAL A 215 -18.05 -43.72 14.17
CA VAL A 215 -18.87 -43.35 15.34
C VAL A 215 -18.79 -41.85 15.59
N GLU A 216 -17.60 -41.30 15.41
CA GLU A 216 -17.23 -39.89 15.42
C GLU A 216 -18.14 -39.07 14.48
N SER A 217 -18.46 -39.59 13.29
CA SER A 217 -19.32 -38.90 12.33
C SER A 217 -20.79 -38.86 12.75
N LEU A 218 -21.29 -39.91 13.42
CA LEU A 218 -22.66 -39.94 13.95
C LEU A 218 -22.81 -39.12 15.23
N LEU A 219 -21.77 -39.06 16.07
CA LEU A 219 -21.72 -38.22 17.26
C LEU A 219 -21.87 -36.73 16.91
N ILE A 220 -21.24 -36.28 15.81
CA ILE A 220 -21.42 -34.92 15.29
C ILE A 220 -22.80 -34.73 14.65
N GLU A 221 -23.24 -35.63 13.74
CA GLU A 221 -24.52 -35.45 13.03
C GLU A 221 -25.76 -35.49 13.94
N GLN A 222 -25.75 -36.33 14.98
CA GLN A 222 -26.83 -36.35 15.98
C GLN A 222 -26.66 -35.26 17.05
N ASN A 223 -25.68 -34.37 16.88
CA ASN A 223 -25.37 -33.22 17.75
C ASN A 223 -25.11 -33.62 19.21
N VAL A 224 -24.51 -34.81 19.40
CA VAL A 224 -24.14 -35.40 20.70
C VAL A 224 -22.75 -34.93 21.13
N LEU A 225 -21.85 -34.68 20.18
CA LEU A 225 -20.51 -34.12 20.38
C LEU A 225 -20.24 -33.04 19.32
N GLY A 226 -19.99 -31.80 19.74
CA GLY A 226 -19.66 -30.71 18.81
C GLY A 226 -18.27 -30.87 18.17
N PRO A 227 -18.01 -30.28 16.97
CA PRO A 227 -16.72 -30.38 16.28
C PRO A 227 -15.52 -29.93 17.12
N GLU A 228 -15.65 -28.81 17.84
CA GLU A 228 -14.64 -28.30 18.80
C GLU A 228 -14.33 -29.32 19.91
N ALA A 229 -15.37 -29.99 20.42
CA ALA A 229 -15.24 -30.94 21.52
C ALA A 229 -14.59 -32.26 21.06
N LEU A 230 -14.84 -32.70 19.82
CA LEU A 230 -14.07 -33.79 19.22
C LEU A 230 -12.60 -33.39 18.99
N ALA A 231 -12.34 -32.20 18.46
CA ALA A 231 -10.97 -31.70 18.28
C ALA A 231 -10.21 -31.61 19.61
N ARG A 232 -10.88 -31.21 20.69
CA ARG A 232 -10.31 -31.25 22.05
C ARG A 232 -10.01 -32.66 22.54
N ALA A 233 -10.85 -33.65 22.22
CA ALA A 233 -10.59 -35.05 22.56
C ALA A 233 -9.36 -35.61 21.82
N VAL A 234 -9.22 -35.30 20.53
CA VAL A 234 -8.03 -35.62 19.71
C VAL A 234 -6.78 -34.95 20.31
N SER A 235 -6.85 -33.65 20.62
CA SER A 235 -5.76 -32.88 21.23
C SER A 235 -5.27 -33.47 22.56
N GLU A 236 -6.16 -33.81 23.48
CA GLU A 236 -5.83 -34.38 24.80
C GLU A 236 -5.40 -35.85 24.74
N ARG A 237 -5.79 -36.59 23.69
CA ARG A 237 -5.32 -37.96 23.42
C ARG A 237 -3.92 -37.98 22.83
N HIS A 238 -3.67 -37.17 21.80
CA HIS A 238 -2.36 -37.13 21.15
C HIS A 238 -1.35 -36.29 21.93
N GLY A 239 -1.80 -35.41 22.84
CA GLY A 239 -0.94 -34.51 23.59
C GLY A 239 -0.34 -33.42 22.72
N ILE A 240 -1.13 -32.92 21.76
CA ILE A 240 -0.78 -31.91 20.76
C ILE A 240 -1.76 -30.74 20.92
N ASP A 241 -1.25 -29.51 20.89
CA ASP A 241 -2.02 -28.30 21.21
C ASP A 241 -3.22 -28.10 20.26
N LEU A 242 -4.30 -27.51 20.78
CA LEU A 242 -5.55 -27.23 20.08
C LEU A 242 -5.57 -25.77 19.61
N VAL A 243 -5.99 -25.51 18.38
CA VAL A 243 -6.17 -24.15 17.83
C VAL A 243 -7.59 -23.92 17.31
N ASP A 244 -8.18 -22.79 17.70
CA ASP A 244 -9.43 -22.23 17.18
C ASP A 244 -9.12 -21.19 16.09
N LEU A 245 -9.49 -21.47 14.83
CA LEU A 245 -9.19 -20.61 13.67
C LEU A 245 -10.20 -19.45 13.47
N ASN A 246 -11.13 -19.25 14.40
CA ASN A 246 -11.96 -18.04 14.48
C ASN A 246 -11.36 -16.99 15.42
N LEU A 247 -10.58 -17.43 16.42
CA LEU A 247 -9.80 -16.55 17.29
C LEU A 247 -8.35 -16.37 16.80
N PHE A 248 -7.73 -17.44 16.29
CA PHE A 248 -6.34 -17.42 15.85
C PHE A 248 -6.16 -16.66 14.53
N LYS A 249 -5.30 -15.63 14.54
CA LYS A 249 -4.94 -14.86 13.35
C LYS A 249 -4.04 -15.71 12.43
N VAL A 250 -4.67 -16.43 11.50
CA VAL A 250 -4.01 -17.12 10.38
C VAL A 250 -3.15 -16.12 9.59
N ASP A 251 -1.91 -16.50 9.33
CA ASP A 251 -1.01 -15.81 8.41
C ASP A 251 -1.25 -16.28 6.97
N PHE A 252 -1.43 -15.31 6.06
CA PHE A 252 -1.65 -15.58 4.65
C PHE A 252 -0.38 -16.05 3.94
N ALA A 253 0.82 -15.69 4.40
CA ALA A 253 2.04 -16.21 3.80
C ALA A 253 2.19 -17.71 4.10
N ALA A 254 2.02 -18.13 5.36
CA ALA A 254 1.93 -19.54 5.72
C ALA A 254 0.80 -20.29 4.98
N ALA A 255 -0.41 -19.72 4.94
CA ALA A 255 -1.57 -20.36 4.33
C ALA A 255 -1.44 -20.61 2.81
N ASN A 256 -0.65 -19.79 2.11
CA ASN A 256 -0.31 -20.00 0.69
C ASN A 256 1.06 -20.71 0.50
N LEU A 257 1.51 -21.51 1.46
CA LEU A 257 2.62 -22.46 1.24
C LEU A 257 2.17 -23.76 0.55
N ILE A 258 0.86 -24.06 0.57
CA ILE A 258 0.24 -25.16 -0.18
C ILE A 258 -1.00 -24.64 -0.93
N ASP A 259 -1.43 -25.34 -1.98
CA ASP A 259 -2.62 -24.95 -2.72
C ASP A 259 -3.94 -25.34 -2.00
N PRO A 260 -5.08 -24.67 -2.27
CA PRO A 260 -6.35 -24.97 -1.59
C PRO A 260 -6.93 -26.37 -1.85
N ALA A 261 -6.56 -27.04 -2.95
CA ALA A 261 -7.00 -28.41 -3.23
C ALA A 261 -6.15 -29.42 -2.43
N ALA A 262 -4.85 -29.19 -2.27
CA ALA A 262 -4.02 -29.92 -1.31
C ALA A 262 -4.51 -29.71 0.13
N ALA A 263 -4.71 -28.47 0.58
CA ALA A 263 -5.22 -28.17 1.91
C ALA A 263 -6.56 -28.87 2.21
N LYS A 264 -7.47 -28.88 1.22
CA LYS A 264 -8.78 -29.56 1.31
C LYS A 264 -8.67 -31.09 1.22
N ARG A 265 -7.70 -31.64 0.48
CA ARG A 265 -7.42 -33.09 0.40
C ARG A 265 -6.84 -33.63 1.71
N TYR A 266 -5.99 -32.84 2.35
CA TYR A 266 -5.26 -33.20 3.56
C TYR A 266 -6.00 -32.84 4.86
N GLU A 267 -7.06 -32.03 4.78
CA GLU A 267 -7.79 -31.50 5.92
C GLU A 267 -6.85 -30.80 6.92
N ALA A 268 -5.88 -30.07 6.34
CA ALA A 268 -4.78 -29.41 7.02
C ALA A 268 -4.43 -28.10 6.32
N LEU A 269 -4.03 -27.10 7.10
CA LEU A 269 -3.70 -25.76 6.63
C LEU A 269 -2.49 -25.23 7.42
N PRO A 270 -1.40 -24.75 6.78
CA PRO A 270 -0.36 -24.03 7.49
C PRO A 270 -0.90 -22.66 7.91
N VAL A 271 -0.84 -22.34 9.20
CA VAL A 271 -1.54 -21.17 9.79
C VAL A 271 -0.60 -20.08 10.32
N LYS A 272 0.67 -20.39 10.58
CA LYS A 272 1.67 -19.42 11.03
C LYS A 272 3.09 -19.94 10.78
N MET A 273 4.01 -19.09 10.31
CA MET A 273 5.44 -19.35 10.48
C MET A 273 5.81 -19.25 11.97
N VAL A 274 6.50 -20.25 12.50
CA VAL A 274 7.04 -20.21 13.88
C VAL A 274 8.41 -19.54 13.86
N ASP A 275 9.25 -19.89 12.89
CA ASP A 275 10.57 -19.32 12.59
C ASP A 275 10.84 -19.43 11.07
N GLU A 276 12.09 -19.26 10.60
CA GLU A 276 12.44 -19.37 9.17
C GLU A 276 12.29 -20.78 8.59
N ARG A 277 12.35 -21.81 9.43
CA ARG A 277 12.34 -23.23 9.06
C ARG A 277 11.08 -23.95 9.50
N THR A 278 10.46 -23.55 10.60
CA THR A 278 9.31 -24.26 11.19
C THR A 278 7.98 -23.59 10.86
N VAL A 279 7.01 -24.37 10.37
CA VAL A 279 5.63 -23.92 10.11
C VAL A 279 4.61 -24.64 11.01
N LEU A 280 3.68 -23.87 11.58
CA LEU A 280 2.57 -24.37 12.37
C LEU A 280 1.43 -24.80 11.46
N VAL A 281 1.03 -26.06 11.50
CA VAL A 281 -0.02 -26.64 10.64
C VAL A 281 -1.23 -27.05 11.47
N ALA A 282 -2.36 -26.40 11.23
CA ALA A 282 -3.65 -26.74 11.82
C ALA A 282 -4.29 -27.88 11.02
N MET A 283 -4.59 -29.02 11.67
CA MET A 283 -5.09 -30.22 11.01
C MET A 283 -6.16 -30.95 11.83
N VAL A 284 -7.01 -31.72 11.15
CA VAL A 284 -8.10 -32.48 11.79
C VAL A 284 -7.63 -33.78 12.44
N ASP A 285 -6.65 -34.47 11.82
CA ASP A 285 -6.09 -35.74 12.31
C ASP A 285 -4.55 -35.65 12.43
N PRO A 286 -4.00 -35.43 13.63
CA PRO A 286 -2.55 -35.37 13.85
C PRO A 286 -1.87 -36.74 13.88
N ALA A 287 -2.62 -37.85 13.79
CA ALA A 287 -2.03 -39.19 13.66
C ALA A 287 -1.59 -39.50 12.22
N ASN A 288 -2.03 -38.70 11.24
CA ASN A 288 -1.73 -38.91 9.83
C ASN A 288 -0.34 -38.38 9.45
N ILE A 289 0.70 -39.13 9.83
CA ILE A 289 2.11 -38.78 9.61
C ILE A 289 2.41 -38.55 8.12
N ILE A 290 1.74 -39.28 7.20
CA ILE A 290 1.92 -39.11 5.75
C ILE A 290 1.57 -37.67 5.31
N VAL A 291 0.58 -37.04 5.94
CA VAL A 291 0.21 -35.64 5.66
C VAL A 291 1.24 -34.66 6.21
N LEU A 292 1.89 -34.98 7.32
CA LEU A 292 2.99 -34.17 7.87
C LEU A 292 4.22 -34.25 6.96
N ASP A 293 4.58 -35.45 6.51
CA ASP A 293 5.69 -35.67 5.57
C ASP A 293 5.42 -35.03 4.20
N ASP A 294 4.20 -35.18 3.65
CA ASP A 294 3.79 -34.55 2.38
C ASP A 294 3.85 -33.01 2.48
N ILE A 295 3.31 -32.41 3.55
CA ILE A 295 3.34 -30.95 3.73
C ILE A 295 4.77 -30.46 3.99
N SER A 296 5.58 -31.20 4.76
CA SER A 296 6.99 -30.87 4.96
C SER A 296 7.76 -30.88 3.64
N LEU A 297 7.53 -31.88 2.78
CA LEU A 297 8.13 -32.00 1.45
C LEU A 297 7.67 -30.89 0.50
N MET A 298 6.36 -30.58 0.44
CA MET A 298 5.82 -29.51 -0.40
C MET A 298 6.36 -28.13 0.01
N THR A 299 6.33 -27.83 1.30
CA THR A 299 6.75 -26.52 1.82
C THR A 299 8.28 -26.38 1.87
N GLY A 300 9.01 -27.49 2.08
CA GLY A 300 10.44 -27.50 2.36
C GLY A 300 10.78 -27.04 3.78
N LEU A 301 9.84 -27.23 4.72
CA LEU A 301 9.86 -26.70 6.08
C LEU A 301 9.62 -27.81 7.11
N ASP A 302 10.12 -27.60 8.31
CA ASP A 302 9.90 -28.45 9.48
C ASP A 302 8.45 -28.21 9.98
N VAL A 303 7.62 -29.26 10.09
CA VAL A 303 6.17 -29.11 10.37
C VAL A 303 5.85 -29.35 11.84
N ARG A 304 5.27 -28.34 12.51
CA ARG A 304 4.71 -28.47 13.87
C ARG A 304 3.17 -28.61 13.79
N PRO A 305 2.59 -29.80 14.07
CA PRO A 305 1.14 -29.97 14.08
C PRO A 305 0.47 -29.26 15.25
N VAL A 306 -0.73 -28.75 15.01
CA VAL A 306 -1.74 -28.40 16.02
C VAL A 306 -3.11 -28.91 15.57
N VAL A 307 -3.92 -29.35 16.52
CA VAL A 307 -5.26 -29.90 16.23
C VAL A 307 -6.23 -28.75 16.02
N ALA A 308 -7.08 -28.82 14.99
CA ALA A 308 -8.16 -27.86 14.75
C ALA A 308 -9.46 -28.61 14.44
N SER A 309 -10.62 -27.95 14.62
CA SER A 309 -11.88 -28.59 14.23
C SER A 309 -12.02 -28.67 12.70
N ARG A 310 -12.72 -29.70 12.24
CA ARG A 310 -13.04 -29.92 10.82
C ARG A 310 -13.78 -28.74 10.19
N GLU A 311 -14.61 -28.06 10.97
CA GLU A 311 -15.38 -26.90 10.51
C GLU A 311 -14.50 -25.65 10.41
N ASP A 312 -13.55 -25.47 11.35
CA ASP A 312 -12.58 -24.37 11.33
C ASP A 312 -11.63 -24.44 10.15
N VAL A 313 -11.04 -25.61 9.90
CA VAL A 313 -10.12 -25.83 8.77
C VAL A 313 -10.84 -25.62 7.44
N ALA A 314 -12.04 -26.19 7.29
CA ALA A 314 -12.86 -25.99 6.08
C ALA A 314 -13.26 -24.52 5.88
N THR A 315 -13.60 -23.82 6.96
CA THR A 315 -13.97 -22.40 6.94
C THR A 315 -12.77 -21.51 6.60
N ALA A 316 -11.59 -21.78 7.16
CA ALA A 316 -10.36 -21.06 6.84
C ALA A 316 -9.97 -21.22 5.36
N ILE A 317 -9.98 -22.45 4.83
CA ILE A 317 -9.74 -22.73 3.41
C ILE A 317 -10.76 -22.00 2.51
N SER A 318 -12.04 -21.95 2.92
CA SER A 318 -13.08 -21.21 2.19
C SER A 318 -12.84 -19.70 2.18
N ARG A 319 -12.47 -19.10 3.34
CA ARG A 319 -12.12 -17.68 3.45
C ARG A 319 -10.91 -17.32 2.56
N LEU A 320 -9.88 -18.16 2.53
CA LEU A 320 -8.68 -17.99 1.70
C LEU A 320 -9.00 -18.00 0.19
N THR A 321 -9.84 -18.95 -0.24
CA THR A 321 -10.23 -19.09 -1.65
C THR A 321 -11.01 -17.86 -2.12
N ARG A 322 -11.98 -17.39 -1.33
CA ARG A 322 -12.84 -16.25 -1.68
C ARG A 322 -12.11 -14.91 -1.84
N LEU A 323 -10.95 -14.72 -1.20
CA LEU A 323 -10.16 -13.50 -1.34
C LEU A 323 -9.32 -13.47 -2.63
N ASP A 324 -9.14 -14.63 -3.28
CA ASP A 324 -8.49 -14.76 -4.58
C ASP A 324 -9.50 -14.58 -5.73
N ASP A 325 -10.68 -15.22 -5.63
CA ASP A 325 -11.78 -15.14 -6.60
C ASP A 325 -12.29 -13.69 -6.87
N VAL A 326 -11.99 -12.75 -5.97
CA VAL A 326 -12.42 -11.34 -6.02
C VAL A 326 -11.53 -10.46 -6.89
N VAL A 327 -10.29 -10.88 -7.20
CA VAL A 327 -9.32 -10.09 -7.97
C VAL A 327 -9.23 -10.62 -9.41
N THR A 328 -9.87 -9.93 -10.36
CA THR A 328 -9.73 -10.26 -11.78
C THR A 328 -8.69 -9.37 -12.45
N ASP A 329 -7.72 -10.02 -13.11
CA ASP A 329 -6.64 -9.39 -13.86
C ASP A 329 -7.15 -8.93 -15.23
N ASP A 330 -7.58 -7.67 -15.31
CA ASP A 330 -8.00 -7.00 -16.56
C ASP A 330 -6.84 -6.92 -17.59
N GLY A 331 -5.59 -7.17 -17.17
CA GLY A 331 -4.36 -7.02 -17.96
C GLY A 331 -3.89 -8.28 -18.68
N THR A 332 -4.78 -9.21 -19.04
CA THR A 332 -4.39 -10.41 -19.79
C THR A 332 -4.27 -10.17 -21.29
N ILE A 333 -3.02 -9.99 -21.73
CA ILE A 333 -2.40 -10.50 -22.98
C ILE A 333 -3.41 -10.75 -24.13
N GLU A 334 -3.47 -9.85 -25.10
CA GLU A 334 -4.08 -10.14 -26.41
C GLU A 334 -3.37 -11.34 -27.07
N ASP A 335 -4.14 -12.21 -27.73
CA ASP A 335 -3.69 -13.50 -28.25
C ASP A 335 -2.45 -13.39 -29.16
N ARG A 336 -1.28 -13.75 -28.62
CA ARG A 336 -0.14 -14.15 -29.45
C ARG A 336 -0.36 -15.60 -29.89
N GLU A 337 -0.88 -15.74 -31.10
CA GLU A 337 -0.89 -16.99 -31.86
C GLU A 337 0.52 -17.60 -31.99
N GLU A 338 0.54 -18.88 -32.35
CA GLU A 338 1.70 -19.77 -32.25
C GLU A 338 2.88 -19.35 -33.15
N ASP A 339 4.09 -19.32 -32.59
CA ASP A 339 5.33 -19.57 -33.33
C ASP A 339 6.31 -20.35 -32.43
N ASP A 340 7.17 -21.15 -33.05
CA ASP A 340 7.84 -22.30 -32.42
C ASP A 340 9.20 -21.93 -31.80
N GLY A 341 9.44 -22.32 -30.54
CA GLY A 341 10.66 -21.89 -29.83
C GLY A 341 10.80 -22.40 -28.39
N VAL A 342 10.86 -23.71 -28.19
CA VAL A 342 10.89 -24.32 -26.84
C VAL A 342 12.16 -23.97 -26.06
N VAL A 343 12.02 -23.07 -25.09
CA VAL A 343 12.66 -23.19 -23.77
C VAL A 343 11.53 -23.22 -22.74
N ASP A 344 11.39 -24.33 -22.03
CA ASP A 344 10.27 -24.55 -21.13
C ASP A 344 10.43 -23.77 -19.81
N LEU A 345 9.67 -22.68 -19.68
CA LEU A 345 9.54 -21.84 -18.49
C LEU A 345 8.06 -21.51 -18.21
N ARG A 346 7.14 -22.46 -18.49
CA ARG A 346 5.70 -22.28 -18.26
C ARG A 346 5.19 -23.15 -17.11
N GLY A 347 5.07 -22.55 -15.92
CA GLY A 347 4.21 -23.05 -14.84
C GLY A 347 4.80 -24.18 -14.02
N GLY A 348 5.60 -23.84 -13.01
CA GLY A 348 5.83 -24.75 -11.89
C GLY A 348 4.56 -24.86 -11.03
N SER A 349 4.44 -25.91 -10.21
CA SER A 349 3.42 -25.99 -9.15
C SER A 349 3.40 -24.75 -8.24
N ASP A 350 4.59 -24.16 -8.07
CA ASP A 350 4.92 -23.13 -7.10
C ASP A 350 4.46 -21.71 -7.53
N ASP A 351 4.05 -21.53 -8.79
CA ASP A 351 3.50 -20.25 -9.27
C ASP A 351 2.09 -19.98 -8.70
N ALA A 352 1.27 -21.02 -8.55
CA ALA A 352 -0.13 -20.88 -8.15
C ALA A 352 -0.32 -20.28 -6.74
N PRO A 353 0.43 -20.66 -5.69
CA PRO A 353 0.31 -20.05 -4.37
C PRO A 353 0.90 -18.62 -4.31
N VAL A 354 1.92 -18.33 -5.14
CA VAL A 354 2.50 -16.98 -5.26
C VAL A 354 1.52 -16.00 -5.87
N ILE A 355 0.79 -16.40 -6.92
CA ILE A 355 -0.29 -15.59 -7.53
C ILE A 355 -1.34 -15.23 -6.48
N LYS A 356 -1.81 -16.23 -5.72
CA LYS A 356 -2.83 -16.07 -4.66
C LYS A 356 -2.38 -15.11 -3.56
N LEU A 357 -1.13 -15.22 -3.12
CA LEU A 357 -0.57 -14.31 -2.11
C LEU A 357 -0.51 -12.86 -2.60
N VAL A 358 -0.15 -12.62 -3.86
CA VAL A 358 -0.16 -11.26 -4.46
C VAL A 358 -1.58 -10.71 -4.56
N ASN A 359 -2.53 -11.51 -5.05
CA ASN A 359 -3.95 -11.12 -5.14
C ASN A 359 -4.51 -10.75 -3.74
N GLN A 360 -4.27 -11.59 -2.73
CA GLN A 360 -4.72 -11.35 -1.36
C GLN A 360 -4.07 -10.13 -0.70
N ILE A 361 -2.80 -9.82 -0.99
CA ILE A 361 -2.13 -8.59 -0.55
C ILE A 361 -2.83 -7.35 -1.13
N ILE A 362 -3.17 -7.37 -2.42
CA ILE A 362 -3.84 -6.24 -3.09
C ILE A 362 -5.29 -6.10 -2.58
N ALA A 363 -6.05 -7.19 -2.49
CA ALA A 363 -7.42 -7.19 -1.98
C ALA A 363 -7.52 -6.64 -0.55
N GLN A 364 -6.66 -7.10 0.36
CA GLN A 364 -6.62 -6.60 1.74
C GLN A 364 -6.19 -5.12 1.82
N ALA A 365 -5.32 -4.66 0.91
CA ALA A 365 -4.95 -3.25 0.87
C ALA A 365 -6.16 -2.37 0.49
N VAL A 366 -6.95 -2.79 -0.49
CA VAL A 366 -8.19 -2.10 -0.93
C VAL A 366 -9.24 -2.12 0.18
N GLU A 367 -9.56 -3.28 0.77
CA GLU A 367 -10.52 -3.40 1.88
C GLU A 367 -10.19 -2.47 3.06
N ARG A 368 -8.90 -2.27 3.32
CA ARG A 368 -8.39 -1.43 4.42
C ARG A 368 -8.29 0.06 4.07
N GLY A 369 -8.55 0.47 2.82
CA GLY A 369 -8.42 1.87 2.38
C GLY A 369 -6.97 2.36 2.31
N THR A 370 -6.06 1.50 1.85
CA THR A 370 -4.62 1.76 1.73
C THR A 370 -4.31 2.70 0.57
N SER A 371 -3.33 3.61 0.72
CA SER A 371 -2.84 4.44 -0.40
C SER A 371 -1.62 3.84 -1.11
N ASP A 372 -0.73 3.18 -0.37
CA ASP A 372 0.50 2.60 -0.89
C ASP A 372 0.78 1.25 -0.21
N ILE A 373 1.00 0.21 -1.00
CA ILE A 373 1.51 -1.10 -0.57
C ILE A 373 3.03 -1.06 -0.70
N HIS A 374 3.75 -1.45 0.36
CA HIS A 374 5.21 -1.53 0.37
C HIS A 374 5.64 -2.97 0.65
N LEU A 375 6.29 -3.60 -0.31
CA LEU A 375 6.98 -4.90 -0.21
C LEU A 375 8.47 -4.61 -0.02
N GLN A 376 9.01 -4.84 1.18
CA GLN A 376 10.39 -4.48 1.49
C GLN A 376 11.29 -5.70 1.66
N ALA A 377 12.26 -5.86 0.76
CA ALA A 377 13.31 -6.87 0.89
C ALA A 377 14.19 -6.61 2.11
N GLY A 378 14.16 -7.56 3.05
CA GLY A 378 15.03 -7.67 4.21
C GLY A 378 15.66 -9.06 4.29
N GLU A 379 16.48 -9.29 5.30
CA GLU A 379 17.27 -10.52 5.44
C GLU A 379 16.43 -11.82 5.41
N PHE A 380 15.23 -11.78 5.96
CA PHE A 380 14.34 -12.95 6.12
C PHE A 380 13.25 -13.09 5.04
N GLY A 381 13.15 -12.15 4.08
CA GLY A 381 12.12 -12.16 3.02
C GLY A 381 11.57 -10.77 2.67
N LEU A 382 10.29 -10.67 2.34
CA LEU A 382 9.61 -9.39 2.08
C LEU A 382 8.69 -9.00 3.25
N ARG A 383 8.95 -7.87 3.90
CA ARG A 383 7.96 -7.27 4.83
C ARG A 383 6.90 -6.52 4.05
N VAL A 384 5.63 -6.89 4.21
CA VAL A 384 4.48 -6.21 3.60
C VAL A 384 3.95 -5.15 4.57
N ARG A 385 3.91 -3.90 4.13
CA ARG A 385 3.38 -2.77 4.88
C ARG A 385 2.35 -2.01 4.09
N TYR A 386 1.25 -1.63 4.72
CA TYR A 386 0.20 -0.80 4.13
C TYR A 386 0.30 0.63 4.66
N ARG A 387 0.28 1.63 3.76
CA ARG A 387 0.07 3.03 4.15
C ARG A 387 -1.43 3.28 4.30
N ILE A 388 -1.91 3.29 5.54
CA ILE A 388 -3.32 3.56 5.87
C ILE A 388 -3.37 4.93 6.54
N ASP A 389 -4.18 5.83 5.96
CA ASP A 389 -4.30 7.24 6.37
C ASP A 389 -2.95 7.97 6.56
N GLY A 390 -1.97 7.66 5.70
CA GLY A 390 -0.63 8.24 5.68
C GLY A 390 0.42 7.50 6.51
N VAL A 391 0.02 6.68 7.48
CA VAL A 391 0.90 5.93 8.39
C VAL A 391 1.18 4.53 7.84
N LEU A 392 2.45 4.10 7.88
CA LEU A 392 2.83 2.73 7.55
C LEU A 392 2.52 1.79 8.71
N LEU A 393 1.85 0.68 8.40
CA LEU A 393 1.50 -0.39 9.33
C LEU A 393 1.92 -1.73 8.74
N ASP A 394 2.57 -2.58 9.54
CA ASP A 394 2.96 -3.93 9.13
C ASP A 394 1.71 -4.82 8.95
N ALA A 395 1.68 -5.62 7.88
CA ALA A 395 0.54 -6.44 7.52
C ALA A 395 0.83 -7.94 7.71
N LEU A 396 1.88 -8.42 7.04
CA LEU A 396 2.43 -9.77 7.07
C LEU A 396 3.89 -9.75 6.59
N ASP A 397 4.65 -10.81 6.87
CA ASP A 397 5.99 -11.03 6.32
C ASP A 397 5.93 -12.24 5.36
N VAL A 398 6.54 -12.14 4.17
CA VAL A 398 6.59 -13.20 3.17
C VAL A 398 7.93 -13.95 3.28
N PRO A 399 7.94 -15.29 3.47
CA PRO A 399 9.16 -16.07 3.57
C PRO A 399 10.14 -15.89 2.40
N LYS A 400 11.44 -15.91 2.72
CA LYS A 400 12.58 -15.79 1.79
C LYS A 400 12.47 -16.67 0.53
N LYS A 401 11.88 -17.87 0.64
CA LYS A 401 11.63 -18.80 -0.48
C LYS A 401 10.60 -18.26 -1.49
N MET A 402 9.55 -17.57 -1.03
CA MET A 402 8.49 -17.00 -1.89
C MET A 402 8.81 -15.58 -2.40
N ALA A 403 9.68 -14.84 -1.71
CA ALA A 403 10.02 -13.46 -2.01
C ALA A 403 10.38 -13.19 -3.50
N PRO A 404 11.24 -13.98 -4.18
CA PRO A 404 11.54 -13.76 -5.60
C PRO A 404 10.33 -13.97 -6.51
N GLY A 405 9.46 -14.93 -6.18
CA GLY A 405 8.23 -15.20 -6.92
C GLY A 405 7.23 -14.04 -6.81
N VAL A 406 7.06 -13.48 -5.60
CA VAL A 406 6.19 -12.33 -5.37
C VAL A 406 6.65 -11.10 -6.17
N VAL A 407 7.95 -10.80 -6.21
CA VAL A 407 8.49 -9.74 -7.08
C VAL A 407 8.25 -10.05 -8.56
N SER A 408 8.50 -11.30 -8.99
CA SER A 408 8.29 -11.74 -10.37
C SER A 408 6.84 -11.58 -10.82
N ARG A 409 5.86 -12.03 -10.02
CA ARG A 409 4.42 -11.90 -10.34
C ARG A 409 4.00 -10.43 -10.44
N VAL A 410 4.45 -9.55 -9.54
CA VAL A 410 4.14 -8.12 -9.62
C VAL A 410 4.79 -7.48 -10.86
N LYS A 411 6.01 -7.88 -11.24
CA LYS A 411 6.64 -7.45 -12.49
C LYS A 411 5.88 -7.91 -13.73
N ILE A 412 5.42 -9.16 -13.78
CA ILE A 412 4.58 -9.70 -14.86
C ILE A 412 3.30 -8.85 -15.01
N MET A 413 2.57 -8.64 -13.91
CA MET A 413 1.34 -7.83 -13.91
C MET A 413 1.58 -6.39 -14.35
N ALA A 414 2.76 -5.82 -14.04
CA ALA A 414 3.12 -4.45 -14.38
C ALA A 414 3.84 -4.29 -15.74
N THR A 415 3.97 -5.37 -16.52
CA THR A 415 4.74 -5.43 -17.79
C THR A 415 6.19 -4.95 -17.66
N LEU A 416 6.89 -5.44 -16.64
CA LEU A 416 8.28 -5.10 -16.29
C LEU A 416 9.27 -6.24 -16.58
N ASP A 417 10.56 -5.90 -16.69
CA ASP A 417 11.64 -6.86 -16.93
C ASP A 417 11.96 -7.66 -15.65
N ILE A 418 11.75 -8.97 -15.71
CA ILE A 418 11.95 -9.95 -14.62
C ILE A 418 13.44 -10.31 -14.43
N ALA A 419 14.22 -10.23 -15.52
CA ALA A 419 15.64 -10.55 -15.55
C ALA A 419 16.49 -9.36 -15.10
N GLU A 420 16.11 -8.13 -15.44
CA GLU A 420 16.75 -6.93 -14.90
C GLU A 420 16.26 -6.63 -13.47
N ARG A 421 17.21 -6.47 -12.55
CA ARG A 421 16.98 -6.30 -11.10
C ARG A 421 17.92 -5.26 -10.45
N ARG A 422 18.75 -4.59 -11.26
CA ARG A 422 19.85 -3.72 -10.82
C ARG A 422 19.52 -2.23 -10.96
N ILE A 423 18.45 -1.90 -11.67
CA ILE A 423 17.94 -0.54 -11.88
C ILE A 423 16.48 -0.44 -11.42
N PRO A 424 16.02 0.75 -10.99
CA PRO A 424 14.60 1.01 -10.79
C PRO A 424 13.76 0.74 -12.04
N GLN A 425 12.53 0.28 -11.86
CA GLN A 425 11.55 0.12 -12.94
C GLN A 425 10.18 0.68 -12.52
N ASP A 426 9.54 1.44 -13.42
CA ASP A 426 8.20 2.02 -13.24
C ASP A 426 7.19 1.33 -14.18
N GLY A 427 6.07 0.85 -13.64
CA GLY A 427 5.01 0.17 -14.38
C GLY A 427 3.60 0.51 -13.90
N ARG A 428 2.59 -0.08 -14.55
CA ARG A 428 1.18 0.05 -14.14
C ARG A 428 0.48 -1.30 -14.24
N ILE A 429 -0.46 -1.55 -13.33
CA ILE A 429 -1.39 -2.68 -13.37
C ILE A 429 -2.81 -2.07 -13.38
N SER A 430 -3.72 -2.63 -14.17
CA SER A 430 -5.16 -2.35 -14.06
C SER A 430 -5.88 -3.62 -13.65
N LEU A 431 -6.76 -3.53 -12.66
CA LEU A 431 -7.45 -4.66 -12.03
C LEU A 431 -8.94 -4.33 -11.85
N THR A 432 -9.79 -5.35 -11.81
CA THR A 432 -11.15 -5.22 -11.27
C THR A 432 -11.25 -6.00 -9.96
N ILE A 433 -11.75 -5.34 -8.91
CA ILE A 433 -11.90 -5.88 -7.55
C ILE A 433 -13.31 -5.57 -7.07
N ASP A 434 -14.12 -6.58 -6.74
CA ASP A 434 -15.56 -6.45 -6.42
C ASP A 434 -16.37 -5.62 -7.46
N GLY A 435 -15.93 -5.62 -8.73
CA GLY A 435 -16.53 -4.84 -9.82
C GLY A 435 -16.03 -3.37 -9.92
N HIS A 436 -15.17 -2.93 -9.01
CA HIS A 436 -14.50 -1.62 -9.08
C HIS A 436 -13.20 -1.72 -9.88
N LYS A 437 -13.02 -0.85 -10.88
CA LYS A 437 -11.76 -0.75 -11.65
C LYS A 437 -10.73 0.08 -10.88
N LEU A 438 -9.55 -0.51 -10.69
CA LEU A 438 -8.44 0.01 -9.91
C LEU A 438 -7.19 0.10 -10.80
N ASP A 439 -6.46 1.21 -10.74
CA ASP A 439 -5.08 1.25 -11.25
C ASP A 439 -4.09 1.13 -10.08
N LEU A 440 -2.99 0.42 -10.30
CA LEU A 440 -1.81 0.44 -9.45
C LEU A 440 -0.66 1.07 -10.23
N ARG A 441 0.01 2.11 -9.70
CA ARG A 441 1.34 2.49 -10.18
C ARG A 441 2.38 1.71 -9.38
N VAL A 442 3.21 0.95 -10.08
CA VAL A 442 4.23 0.06 -9.51
C VAL A 442 5.61 0.66 -9.71
N VAL A 443 6.45 0.60 -8.68
CA VAL A 443 7.89 0.89 -8.77
C VAL A 443 8.66 -0.27 -8.12
N THR A 444 9.58 -0.90 -8.85
CA THR A 444 10.57 -1.81 -8.25
C THR A 444 11.90 -1.07 -8.04
N LEU A 445 12.59 -1.38 -6.94
CA LEU A 445 13.85 -0.76 -6.54
C LEU A 445 14.86 -1.83 -6.11
N PRO A 446 16.12 -1.79 -6.57
CA PRO A 446 17.18 -2.64 -6.03
C PRO A 446 17.45 -2.32 -4.56
N SER A 447 17.66 -3.37 -3.75
CA SER A 447 18.00 -3.31 -2.33
C SER A 447 19.05 -4.38 -1.98
N VAL A 448 19.65 -4.30 -0.79
CA VAL A 448 20.73 -5.19 -0.33
C VAL A 448 20.31 -6.66 -0.29
N HIS A 449 19.03 -6.94 -0.01
CA HIS A 449 18.49 -8.30 0.16
C HIS A 449 17.57 -8.76 -0.99
N GLY A 450 17.52 -8.04 -2.10
CA GLY A 450 16.62 -8.31 -3.23
C GLY A 450 15.99 -7.04 -3.78
N GLU A 451 14.85 -7.14 -4.47
CA GLU A 451 14.10 -5.96 -4.92
C GLU A 451 13.00 -5.59 -3.92
N ALA A 452 12.91 -4.32 -3.57
CA ALA A 452 11.72 -3.76 -2.92
C ALA A 452 10.71 -3.34 -4.00
N VAL A 453 9.41 -3.44 -3.69
CA VAL A 453 8.34 -3.02 -4.60
C VAL A 453 7.36 -2.11 -3.87
N ILE A 454 6.97 -1.01 -4.52
CA ILE A 454 5.99 -0.06 -4.02
C ILE A 454 4.85 0.02 -5.03
N MET A 455 3.62 -0.21 -4.58
CA MET A 455 2.41 -0.12 -5.41
C MET A 455 1.50 0.96 -4.84
N ARG A 456 1.35 2.09 -5.54
CA ARG A 456 0.36 3.12 -5.20
C ARG A 456 -0.99 2.74 -5.76
N ILE A 457 -2.01 2.76 -4.90
CA ILE A 457 -3.40 2.51 -5.27
C ILE A 457 -4.01 3.80 -5.83
N LEU A 458 -4.51 3.72 -7.07
CA LEU A 458 -5.24 4.78 -7.76
C LEU A 458 -6.67 4.30 -8.03
N ASP A 459 -7.57 4.65 -7.13
CA ASP A 459 -9.01 4.44 -7.29
C ASP A 459 -9.52 5.36 -8.41
N LYS A 460 -9.95 4.78 -9.54
CA LYS A 460 -10.46 5.50 -10.71
C LYS A 460 -11.95 5.83 -10.63
N SER A 461 -12.63 5.54 -9.51
CA SER A 461 -14.03 5.94 -9.36
C SER A 461 -14.16 7.46 -9.51
N ASN A 462 -15.23 7.91 -10.18
CA ASN A 462 -15.46 9.32 -10.47
C ASN A 462 -15.83 10.07 -9.17
N VAL A 463 -14.82 10.45 -8.39
CA VAL A 463 -14.98 11.30 -7.22
C VAL A 463 -15.35 12.70 -7.69
N VAL A 464 -16.65 12.96 -7.79
CA VAL A 464 -17.19 14.32 -7.77
C VAL A 464 -16.86 14.89 -6.38
N MET A 465 -15.76 15.62 -6.31
CA MET A 465 -15.19 16.19 -5.09
C MET A 465 -16.09 17.34 -4.60
N ASP A 466 -17.16 17.02 -3.88
CA ASP A 466 -17.99 18.03 -3.20
C ASP A 466 -17.12 18.79 -2.18
N LEU A 467 -17.20 20.12 -2.19
CA LEU A 467 -16.45 21.00 -1.30
C LEU A 467 -16.78 20.72 0.18
N ASP A 468 -18.01 20.28 0.47
CA ASP A 468 -18.46 19.85 1.81
C ASP A 468 -17.59 18.72 2.39
N ILE A 469 -17.06 17.83 1.53
CA ILE A 469 -16.28 16.66 1.95
C ILE A 469 -14.89 17.04 2.48
N LEU A 470 -14.36 18.20 2.08
CA LEU A 470 -13.05 18.70 2.52
C LEU A 470 -13.00 18.92 4.04
N GLY A 471 -14.12 19.29 4.67
CA GLY A 471 -14.17 19.61 6.09
C GLY A 471 -13.50 20.94 6.44
N MET A 472 -13.55 21.91 5.51
CA MET A 472 -13.37 23.33 5.84
C MET A 472 -14.47 23.77 6.82
N ARG A 473 -14.19 24.81 7.61
CA ARG A 473 -15.20 25.48 8.46
C ARG A 473 -15.78 26.66 7.67
N GLU A 474 -16.99 27.10 8.01
CA GLU A 474 -17.78 28.05 7.20
C GLU A 474 -16.98 29.27 6.71
N ARG A 475 -16.29 29.99 7.61
CA ARG A 475 -15.50 31.16 7.25
C ARG A 475 -14.34 30.83 6.30
N GLU A 476 -13.62 29.75 6.61
CA GLU A 476 -12.49 29.26 5.81
C GLU A 476 -12.95 28.78 4.42
N ARG A 477 -14.16 28.21 4.34
CA ARG A 477 -14.86 27.86 3.09
C ARG A 477 -15.26 29.12 2.31
N GLU A 478 -15.99 30.06 2.92
CA GLU A 478 -16.42 31.34 2.33
C GLU A 478 -15.23 32.09 1.71
N ALA A 479 -14.09 32.13 2.41
CA ALA A 479 -12.87 32.76 1.94
C ALA A 479 -12.26 32.05 0.71
N PHE A 480 -12.23 30.71 0.71
CA PHE A 480 -11.73 29.93 -0.43
C PHE A 480 -12.67 30.01 -1.65
N GLU A 481 -13.98 29.87 -1.43
CA GLU A 481 -15.02 30.04 -2.46
C GLU A 481 -14.96 31.45 -3.06
N THR A 482 -14.81 32.49 -2.24
CA THR A 482 -14.64 33.88 -2.72
C THR A 482 -13.42 34.01 -3.62
N GLY A 483 -12.31 33.33 -3.31
CA GLY A 483 -11.10 33.31 -4.13
C GLY A 483 -11.32 32.63 -5.49
N PHE A 484 -11.84 31.40 -5.51
CA PHE A 484 -11.98 30.65 -6.77
C PHE A 484 -13.21 31.03 -7.63
N HIS A 485 -14.10 31.88 -7.12
CA HIS A 485 -15.18 32.51 -7.91
C HIS A 485 -14.79 33.87 -8.53
N GLN A 486 -13.56 34.38 -8.31
CA GLN A 486 -13.10 35.57 -9.02
C GLN A 486 -13.03 35.34 -10.54
N ALA A 487 -13.19 36.43 -11.31
CA ALA A 487 -13.06 36.39 -12.76
C ALA A 487 -11.61 36.16 -13.22
N TYR A 488 -10.65 36.63 -12.43
CA TYR A 488 -9.22 36.45 -12.65
C TYR A 488 -8.47 36.50 -11.31
N GLY A 489 -7.17 36.20 -11.33
CA GLY A 489 -6.32 36.20 -10.14
C GLY A 489 -5.78 34.82 -9.80
N ALA A 490 -4.90 34.73 -8.81
CA ALA A 490 -4.23 33.51 -8.37
C ALA A 490 -4.78 32.99 -7.05
N VAL A 491 -5.15 31.71 -7.02
CA VAL A 491 -5.51 30.95 -5.82
C VAL A 491 -4.52 29.81 -5.63
N LEU A 492 -3.80 29.82 -4.50
CA LEU A 492 -2.67 28.92 -4.25
C LEU A 492 -2.97 27.98 -3.08
N VAL A 493 -2.92 26.67 -3.31
CA VAL A 493 -3.04 25.67 -2.23
C VAL A 493 -1.63 25.19 -1.85
N THR A 494 -1.28 25.21 -0.57
CA THR A 494 0.08 24.94 -0.09
C THR A 494 0.12 23.95 1.07
N GLY A 495 1.28 23.32 1.27
CA GLY A 495 1.50 22.24 2.21
C GLY A 495 2.44 21.16 1.65
N PRO A 496 2.88 20.19 2.48
CA PRO A 496 3.76 19.11 2.06
C PRO A 496 3.08 18.10 1.12
N THR A 497 3.85 17.17 0.55
CA THR A 497 3.34 15.99 -0.15
C THR A 497 2.34 15.21 0.72
N GLY A 498 1.22 14.77 0.12
CA GLY A 498 0.17 14.04 0.85
C GLY A 498 -0.74 14.89 1.76
N SER A 499 -0.59 16.23 1.78
CA SER A 499 -1.51 17.14 2.49
C SER A 499 -2.89 17.29 1.84
N GLY A 500 -3.10 16.71 0.65
CA GLY A 500 -4.39 16.74 -0.05
C GLY A 500 -4.61 17.95 -0.96
N LYS A 501 -3.55 18.67 -1.36
CA LYS A 501 -3.64 19.86 -2.23
C LYS A 501 -4.45 19.63 -3.51
N SER A 502 -4.13 18.57 -4.25
CA SER A 502 -4.83 18.21 -5.49
C SER A 502 -6.32 17.95 -5.26
N THR A 503 -6.69 17.27 -4.17
CA THR A 503 -8.08 17.06 -3.73
C THR A 503 -8.86 18.38 -3.63
N THR A 504 -8.25 19.38 -2.97
CA THR A 504 -8.85 20.71 -2.76
C THR A 504 -8.95 21.50 -4.07
N LEU A 505 -7.95 21.41 -4.95
CA LEU A 505 -8.02 22.02 -6.29
C LEU A 505 -9.06 21.33 -7.19
N TYR A 506 -9.15 20.01 -7.18
CA TYR A 506 -10.15 19.26 -7.96
C TYR A 506 -11.58 19.56 -7.47
N ALA A 507 -11.78 19.81 -6.17
CA ALA A 507 -13.05 20.27 -5.62
C ALA A 507 -13.42 21.70 -6.10
N ALA A 508 -12.47 22.64 -6.06
CA ALA A 508 -12.67 23.99 -6.59
C ALA A 508 -12.94 23.99 -8.11
N LEU A 509 -12.19 23.20 -8.88
CA LEU A 509 -12.43 22.97 -10.31
C LEU A 509 -13.83 22.38 -10.54
N GLY A 510 -14.24 21.38 -9.76
CA GLY A 510 -15.58 20.78 -9.85
C GLY A 510 -16.70 21.78 -9.58
N ALA A 511 -16.52 22.71 -8.63
CA ALA A 511 -17.50 23.74 -8.31
C ALA A 511 -17.66 24.81 -9.42
N ILE A 512 -16.61 25.10 -10.19
CA ILE A 512 -16.64 26.08 -11.30
C ILE A 512 -16.76 25.45 -12.70
N ASN A 513 -16.81 24.12 -12.79
CA ASN A 513 -16.96 23.35 -14.02
C ASN A 513 -18.35 23.57 -14.64
N THR A 514 -18.43 24.56 -15.52
CA THR A 514 -19.64 25.02 -16.19
C THR A 514 -19.38 25.08 -17.70
N PRO A 515 -20.34 24.70 -18.57
CA PRO A 515 -20.14 24.73 -20.03
C PRO A 515 -19.86 26.13 -20.63
N GLU A 516 -19.94 27.18 -19.81
CA GLU A 516 -19.65 28.56 -20.17
C GLU A 516 -18.17 28.94 -19.93
N LYS A 517 -17.38 28.09 -19.28
CA LYS A 517 -15.95 28.30 -19.00
C LYS A 517 -15.06 27.25 -19.67
N ASN A 518 -14.02 27.70 -20.38
CA ASN A 518 -12.95 26.84 -20.84
C ASN A 518 -11.91 26.63 -19.72
N ILE A 519 -11.94 25.44 -19.12
CA ILE A 519 -11.02 25.05 -18.04
C ILE A 519 -9.93 24.14 -18.61
N ILE A 520 -8.67 24.51 -18.43
CA ILE A 520 -7.50 23.75 -18.91
C ILE A 520 -6.50 23.52 -17.78
N THR A 521 -5.93 22.32 -17.67
CA THR A 521 -4.93 21.98 -16.63
C THR A 521 -3.60 21.55 -17.24
N ILE A 522 -2.52 21.66 -16.45
CA ILE A 522 -1.24 21.00 -16.71
C ILE A 522 -0.73 20.30 -15.45
N GLU A 523 -0.51 18.98 -15.52
CA GLU A 523 -0.33 18.09 -14.36
C GLU A 523 0.77 17.02 -14.58
N ASP A 524 1.39 16.54 -13.49
CA ASP A 524 2.56 15.62 -13.50
C ASP A 524 2.44 14.53 -12.40
N PRO A 525 1.66 13.45 -12.62
CA PRO A 525 0.74 13.18 -13.73
C PRO A 525 -0.66 13.78 -13.49
N VAL A 526 -1.60 13.53 -14.41
CA VAL A 526 -3.04 13.70 -14.13
C VAL A 526 -3.50 12.57 -13.19
N GLU A 527 -4.06 12.94 -12.04
CA GLU A 527 -4.47 11.98 -10.99
C GLU A 527 -5.86 11.37 -11.28
N TYR A 528 -6.84 12.19 -11.70
CA TYR A 528 -8.20 11.73 -12.07
C TYR A 528 -8.71 12.49 -13.31
N GLN A 529 -9.65 11.88 -14.04
CA GLN A 529 -10.26 12.51 -15.22
C GLN A 529 -11.51 13.32 -14.86
N LEU A 530 -11.47 14.63 -15.05
CA LEU A 530 -12.57 15.55 -14.83
C LEU A 530 -13.33 15.80 -16.13
N HIS A 531 -14.54 15.26 -16.25
CA HIS A 531 -15.41 15.50 -17.40
C HIS A 531 -15.71 17.00 -17.58
N GLY A 532 -15.42 17.53 -18.77
CA GLY A 532 -15.58 18.95 -19.10
C GLY A 532 -14.31 19.79 -18.93
N VAL A 533 -13.23 19.23 -18.40
CA VAL A 533 -11.94 19.91 -18.20
C VAL A 533 -10.90 19.36 -19.19
N ASN A 534 -10.16 20.26 -19.84
CA ASN A 534 -9.09 19.91 -20.77
C ASN A 534 -7.78 19.66 -20.00
N GLN A 535 -7.53 18.41 -19.59
CA GLN A 535 -6.35 18.08 -18.77
C GLN A 535 -5.13 17.68 -19.61
N VAL A 536 -4.02 18.41 -19.47
CA VAL A 536 -2.75 18.14 -20.17
C VAL A 536 -1.75 17.51 -19.21
N GLN A 537 -1.23 16.33 -19.54
CA GLN A 537 -0.15 15.73 -18.76
C GLN A 537 1.22 16.22 -19.27
N VAL A 538 2.10 16.60 -18.35
CA VAL A 538 3.52 16.86 -18.60
C VAL A 538 4.17 15.63 -19.24
N ASN A 539 5.02 15.86 -20.25
CA ASN A 539 5.68 14.80 -21.02
C ASN A 539 7.10 15.23 -21.42
N PRO A 540 8.10 15.03 -20.53
CA PRO A 540 9.48 15.46 -20.79
C PRO A 540 10.11 14.76 -21.99
N LYS A 541 9.68 13.52 -22.33
CA LYS A 541 10.15 12.78 -23.52
C LYS A 541 9.73 13.45 -24.83
N ALA A 542 8.60 14.16 -24.84
CA ALA A 542 8.15 14.99 -25.96
C ALA A 542 8.57 16.47 -25.81
N GLY A 543 9.39 16.81 -24.80
CA GLY A 543 9.79 18.17 -24.49
C GLY A 543 8.69 19.05 -23.86
N LEU A 544 7.54 18.48 -23.48
CA LEU A 544 6.44 19.22 -22.86
C LEU A 544 6.65 19.32 -21.34
N THR A 545 6.90 20.55 -20.86
CA THR A 545 7.14 20.91 -19.46
C THR A 545 6.04 21.83 -18.93
N PHE A 546 6.00 22.09 -17.62
CA PHE A 546 5.08 23.08 -17.03
C PHE A 546 5.19 24.45 -17.72
N ALA A 547 6.39 25.02 -17.80
CA ALA A 547 6.60 26.37 -18.35
C ALA A 547 6.30 26.51 -19.86
N ASN A 548 6.58 25.50 -20.70
CA ASN A 548 6.26 25.60 -22.13
C ASN A 548 4.83 25.14 -22.48
N GLY A 549 4.28 24.19 -21.72
CA GLY A 549 2.88 23.80 -21.81
C GLY A 549 1.95 24.94 -21.40
N LEU A 550 2.24 25.62 -20.28
CA LEU A 550 1.49 26.79 -19.82
C LEU A 550 1.48 27.93 -20.86
N ARG A 551 2.60 28.20 -21.54
CA ARG A 551 2.67 29.15 -22.67
C ARG A 551 1.85 28.75 -23.89
N ALA A 552 1.54 27.46 -24.04
CA ALA A 552 0.60 26.97 -25.05
C ALA A 552 -0.85 27.05 -24.58
N LEU A 553 -1.14 26.78 -23.29
CA LEU A 553 -2.48 26.94 -22.69
C LEU A 553 -2.97 28.38 -22.83
N MET A 554 -2.09 29.36 -22.62
CA MET A 554 -2.36 30.80 -22.84
C MET A 554 -2.72 31.20 -24.29
N ARG A 555 -2.77 30.24 -25.23
CA ARG A 555 -3.21 30.43 -26.62
C ARG A 555 -4.41 29.56 -26.99
N ALA A 556 -4.95 28.82 -26.02
CA ALA A 556 -6.08 27.91 -26.16
C ALA A 556 -7.40 28.50 -25.61
N ASP A 557 -7.45 29.84 -25.45
CA ASP A 557 -8.61 30.63 -24.99
C ASP A 557 -9.21 30.19 -23.62
N PRO A 558 -8.40 29.96 -22.56
CA PRO A 558 -8.90 29.51 -21.26
C PRO A 558 -9.53 30.65 -20.43
N ASP A 559 -10.59 30.36 -19.67
CA ASP A 559 -11.04 31.19 -18.56
C ASP A 559 -10.30 30.83 -17.26
N VAL A 560 -10.03 29.52 -17.09
CA VAL A 560 -9.43 28.94 -15.88
C VAL A 560 -8.25 28.06 -16.25
N ILE A 561 -7.12 28.29 -15.59
CA ILE A 561 -5.89 27.51 -15.76
C ILE A 561 -5.52 26.86 -14.43
N MET A 562 -5.36 25.54 -14.40
CA MET A 562 -4.80 24.83 -13.24
C MET A 562 -3.38 24.32 -13.51
N ILE A 563 -2.43 24.67 -12.66
CA ILE A 563 -1.03 24.25 -12.74
C ILE A 563 -0.77 23.33 -11.54
N GLY A 564 -0.49 22.05 -11.78
CA GLY A 564 -0.38 21.05 -10.71
C GLY A 564 0.54 21.45 -9.56
N GLU A 565 1.69 22.06 -9.88
CA GLU A 565 2.54 22.76 -8.91
C GLU A 565 3.47 23.78 -9.58
N ILE A 566 3.83 24.83 -8.84
CA ILE A 566 4.90 25.77 -9.21
C ILE A 566 6.20 25.30 -8.52
N ARG A 567 7.16 24.77 -9.30
CA ARG A 567 8.47 24.32 -8.81
C ARG A 567 9.58 25.36 -9.01
N ASP A 568 9.45 26.22 -10.00
CA ASP A 568 10.50 27.10 -10.53
C ASP A 568 9.99 28.51 -10.88
N GLY A 569 10.94 29.46 -10.99
CA GLY A 569 10.65 30.87 -11.26
C GLY A 569 10.08 31.15 -12.66
N GLU A 570 10.36 30.31 -13.65
CA GLU A 570 9.80 30.47 -14.99
C GLU A 570 8.30 30.18 -14.99
N THR A 571 7.91 29.04 -14.43
CA THR A 571 6.51 28.64 -14.23
C THR A 571 5.78 29.63 -13.31
N ALA A 572 6.43 30.09 -12.23
CA ALA A 572 5.89 31.11 -11.33
C ALA A 572 5.60 32.44 -12.05
N GLN A 573 6.53 32.93 -12.87
CA GLN A 573 6.37 34.19 -13.60
C GLN A 573 5.20 34.11 -14.57
N ILE A 574 5.12 33.05 -15.37
CA ILE A 574 4.02 32.88 -16.33
C ILE A 574 2.68 32.73 -15.60
N ALA A 575 2.62 32.00 -14.47
CA ALA A 575 1.40 31.85 -13.68
C ALA A 575 0.88 33.19 -13.14
N ILE A 576 1.77 34.03 -12.63
CA ILE A 576 1.45 35.35 -12.08
C ILE A 576 1.07 36.35 -13.20
N GLU A 577 1.76 36.30 -14.35
CA GLU A 577 1.36 37.06 -15.55
C GLU A 577 0.00 36.62 -16.11
N SER A 578 -0.31 35.32 -16.06
CA SER A 578 -1.61 34.77 -16.48
C SER A 578 -2.75 35.32 -15.61
N ALA A 579 -2.56 35.32 -14.29
CA ALA A 579 -3.49 35.89 -13.33
C ALA A 579 -3.75 37.40 -13.57
N LEU A 580 -2.69 38.17 -13.88
CA LEU A 580 -2.80 39.60 -14.17
C LEU A 580 -3.38 39.93 -15.56
N THR A 581 -3.42 38.96 -16.48
CA THR A 581 -3.93 39.15 -17.84
C THR A 581 -5.39 38.72 -18.03
N GLY A 582 -6.11 38.42 -16.93
CA GLY A 582 -7.55 38.17 -16.95
C GLY A 582 -7.96 36.70 -16.79
N HIS A 583 -7.04 35.81 -16.41
CA HIS A 583 -7.31 34.38 -16.21
C HIS A 583 -7.44 34.07 -14.72
N LEU A 584 -8.30 33.12 -14.35
CA LEU A 584 -8.28 32.53 -13.01
C LEU A 584 -7.22 31.42 -12.98
N VAL A 585 -6.20 31.58 -12.12
CA VAL A 585 -5.08 30.64 -12.01
C VAL A 585 -5.15 29.89 -10.69
N LEU A 586 -5.33 28.58 -10.76
CA LEU A 586 -5.28 27.67 -9.63
C LEU A 586 -3.92 26.95 -9.63
N SER A 587 -3.22 26.90 -8.50
CA SER A 587 -1.92 26.19 -8.45
C SER A 587 -1.57 25.68 -7.06
N THR A 588 -0.51 24.85 -6.97
CA THR A 588 0.03 24.41 -5.68
C THR A 588 1.49 24.80 -5.42
N LEU A 589 1.79 24.99 -4.14
CA LEU A 589 3.14 25.23 -3.61
C LEU A 589 3.44 24.23 -2.46
N HIS A 590 4.70 24.21 -2.02
CA HIS A 590 5.15 23.39 -0.89
C HIS A 590 5.77 24.27 0.22
N THR A 591 4.95 25.11 0.84
CA THR A 591 5.29 25.86 2.08
C THR A 591 4.59 25.26 3.29
N ASN A 592 5.04 25.63 4.49
CA ASN A 592 4.45 25.12 5.74
C ASN A 592 3.08 25.76 6.03
N ASP A 593 2.99 27.06 5.81
CA ASP A 593 1.89 27.97 6.15
C ASP A 593 1.56 28.86 4.94
N ALA A 594 0.45 29.62 5.02
CA ALA A 594 -0.03 30.45 3.95
C ALA A 594 0.80 31.74 3.73
N PRO A 595 1.22 32.50 4.77
CA PRO A 595 2.11 33.65 4.60
C PRO A 595 3.43 33.32 3.89
N SER A 596 4.06 32.18 4.21
CA SER A 596 5.34 31.76 3.60
C SER A 596 5.26 31.52 2.09
N ALA A 597 4.08 31.31 1.52
CA ALA A 597 3.92 31.21 0.07
C ALA A 597 4.25 32.53 -0.65
N VAL A 598 4.04 33.68 -0.02
CA VAL A 598 4.51 34.99 -0.51
C VAL A 598 6.03 35.00 -0.57
N SER A 599 6.70 34.69 0.54
CA SER A 599 8.16 34.63 0.62
C SER A 599 8.73 33.68 -0.43
N ARG A 600 8.10 32.52 -0.64
CA ARG A 600 8.55 31.53 -1.63
C ARG A 600 8.45 32.02 -3.08
N LEU A 601 7.46 32.84 -3.41
CA LEU A 601 7.38 33.48 -4.74
C LEU A 601 8.44 34.58 -4.91
N ILE A 602 8.77 35.32 -3.85
CA ILE A 602 9.88 36.30 -3.87
C ILE A 602 11.24 35.57 -4.04
N GLU A 603 11.45 34.43 -3.37
CA GLU A 603 12.62 33.56 -3.56
C GLU A 603 12.72 33.02 -5.00
N MET A 604 11.59 32.74 -5.65
CA MET A 604 11.52 32.33 -7.05
C MET A 604 11.77 33.48 -8.05
N GLY A 605 11.97 34.71 -7.56
CA GLY A 605 12.29 35.89 -8.38
C GLY A 605 11.08 36.73 -8.80
N ILE A 606 9.88 36.47 -8.27
CA ILE A 606 8.68 37.26 -8.60
C ILE A 606 8.71 38.58 -7.84
N GLU A 607 8.58 39.70 -8.56
CA GLU A 607 8.56 41.02 -7.94
C GLU A 607 7.29 41.21 -7.07
N PRO A 608 7.40 41.69 -5.82
CA PRO A 608 6.29 41.63 -4.86
C PRO A 608 5.05 42.41 -5.26
N PHE A 609 5.19 43.48 -6.07
CA PHE A 609 4.01 44.20 -6.58
C PHE A 609 3.16 43.32 -7.50
N LEU A 610 3.76 42.39 -8.25
CA LEU A 610 3.03 41.40 -9.06
C LEU A 610 2.31 40.41 -8.14
N ILE A 611 2.97 39.94 -7.08
CA ILE A 611 2.38 39.03 -6.09
C ILE A 611 1.15 39.71 -5.42
N GLY A 612 1.32 40.94 -4.92
CA GLY A 612 0.27 41.71 -4.26
C GLY A 612 -0.88 42.17 -5.16
N SER A 613 -0.71 42.17 -6.48
CA SER A 613 -1.78 42.51 -7.45
C SER A 613 -2.39 41.31 -8.17
N SER A 614 -1.85 40.10 -7.99
CA SER A 614 -2.32 38.87 -8.63
C SER A 614 -2.96 37.88 -7.66
N ILE A 615 -2.46 37.75 -6.43
CA ILE A 615 -3.00 36.79 -5.47
C ILE A 615 -4.33 37.31 -4.90
N GLU A 616 -5.31 36.41 -4.86
CA GLU A 616 -6.60 36.61 -4.23
C GLU A 616 -6.74 35.78 -2.95
N THR A 617 -6.27 34.52 -2.94
CA THR A 617 -6.32 33.65 -1.75
C THR A 617 -5.21 32.59 -1.71
N ILE A 618 -4.67 32.34 -0.53
CA ILE A 618 -3.71 31.26 -0.25
C ILE A 618 -4.29 30.34 0.82
N VAL A 619 -4.33 29.03 0.54
CA VAL A 619 -4.84 27.99 1.45
C VAL A 619 -3.70 27.08 1.87
N ALA A 620 -3.22 27.18 3.11
CA ALA A 620 -2.35 26.16 3.68
C ALA A 620 -3.16 24.99 4.24
N GLN A 621 -2.66 23.77 4.03
CA GLN A 621 -3.40 22.53 4.30
C GLN A 621 -2.54 21.45 4.97
N ARG A 622 -3.18 20.61 5.80
CA ARG A 622 -2.67 19.32 6.31
C ARG A 622 -3.78 18.28 6.36
N LEU A 623 -3.43 16.98 6.43
CA LEU A 623 -4.38 15.90 6.74
C LEU A 623 -4.06 15.27 8.11
N ALA A 624 -4.96 15.47 9.07
CA ALA A 624 -4.94 14.78 10.36
C ALA A 624 -5.82 13.51 10.29
N ARG A 625 -5.45 12.44 11.00
CA ARG A 625 -6.26 11.21 11.06
C ARG A 625 -7.49 11.40 11.95
N LYS A 626 -8.66 10.96 11.49
CA LYS A 626 -9.92 11.05 12.23
C LYS A 626 -9.98 9.98 13.31
N LEU A 627 -10.43 10.35 14.49
CA LEU A 627 -10.65 9.42 15.60
C LEU A 627 -11.72 8.39 15.23
N CYS A 628 -11.46 7.11 15.52
CA CYS A 628 -12.39 6.04 15.24
C CYS A 628 -13.67 6.17 16.09
N LYS A 629 -14.80 6.46 15.42
CA LYS A 629 -16.12 6.69 16.01
C LYS A 629 -16.60 5.60 16.98
N TYR A 630 -16.04 4.39 16.93
CA TYR A 630 -16.46 3.24 17.73
C TYR A 630 -15.60 2.98 18.98
N CYS A 631 -14.43 3.58 19.10
CA CYS A 631 -13.51 3.33 20.23
C CYS A 631 -12.87 4.58 20.83
N LYS A 632 -13.03 5.77 20.23
CA LYS A 632 -12.51 7.01 20.81
C LYS A 632 -13.09 7.22 22.21
N GLN A 633 -12.24 7.57 23.17
CA GLN A 633 -12.64 7.85 24.55
C GLN A 633 -12.62 9.35 24.81
N GLU A 634 -13.46 9.82 25.74
CA GLU A 634 -13.39 11.18 26.25
C GLU A 634 -12.24 11.30 27.25
N THR A 635 -11.51 12.42 27.18
CA THR A 635 -10.32 12.72 28.00
C THR A 635 -10.28 14.21 28.34
N GLU A 636 -9.50 14.62 29.33
CA GLU A 636 -9.30 16.03 29.68
C GLU A 636 -7.83 16.42 29.49
N LEU A 637 -7.57 17.31 28.55
CA LEU A 637 -6.24 17.85 28.29
C LEU A 637 -5.93 18.95 29.29
N SER A 638 -4.88 18.76 30.09
CA SER A 638 -4.42 19.80 31.02
C SER A 638 -3.89 21.03 30.27
N VAL A 639 -3.88 22.17 30.98
CA VAL A 639 -3.31 23.43 30.49
C VAL A 639 -1.85 23.27 30.04
N ASP A 640 -1.06 22.43 30.71
CA ASP A 640 0.33 22.15 30.34
C ASP A 640 0.43 21.36 29.02
N VAL A 641 -0.44 20.36 28.81
CA VAL A 641 -0.50 19.62 27.54
C VAL A 641 -0.93 20.54 26.39
N LEU A 642 -1.87 21.45 26.63
CA LEU A 642 -2.26 22.46 25.64
C LEU A 642 -1.08 23.39 25.30
N LYS A 643 -0.39 23.93 26.31
CA LYS A 643 0.74 24.86 26.11
C LYS A 643 1.92 24.19 25.40
N VAL A 644 2.29 22.95 25.76
CA VAL A 644 3.35 22.17 25.09
C VAL A 644 3.03 21.86 23.62
N ASN A 645 1.74 21.80 23.23
CA ASN A 645 1.35 21.61 21.84
C ASN A 645 1.06 22.95 21.10
N GLY A 646 1.50 24.09 21.67
CA GLY A 646 1.42 25.41 21.06
C GLY A 646 0.04 26.08 21.16
N PHE A 647 -0.76 25.75 22.19
CA PHE A 647 -2.09 26.34 22.39
C PHE A 647 -2.12 27.30 23.58
N GLU A 648 -2.41 28.57 23.31
CA GLU A 648 -2.66 29.59 24.32
C GLU A 648 -4.07 29.42 24.94
N ARG A 649 -4.17 28.57 25.96
CA ARG A 649 -5.35 28.43 26.82
C ARG A 649 -4.98 28.27 28.29
N ASP A 650 -5.84 28.78 29.17
CA ASP A 650 -5.65 28.74 30.63
C ASP A 650 -6.67 27.85 31.37
N GLU A 651 -7.57 27.20 30.64
CA GLU A 651 -8.54 26.21 31.17
C GLU A 651 -8.28 24.82 30.55
N PRO A 652 -8.47 23.72 31.30
CA PRO A 652 -8.42 22.36 30.76
C PRO A 652 -9.47 22.14 29.66
N LEU A 653 -9.16 21.27 28.69
CA LEU A 653 -10.03 21.01 27.56
C LEU A 653 -10.55 19.57 27.54
N ARG A 654 -11.88 19.42 27.61
CA ARG A 654 -12.56 18.17 27.26
C ARG A 654 -12.33 17.85 25.78
N ALA A 655 -11.70 16.71 25.53
CA ALA A 655 -11.22 16.27 24.24
C ALA A 655 -11.47 14.78 24.06
N TRP A 656 -10.93 14.19 22.99
CA TRP A 656 -11.05 12.77 22.71
C TRP A 656 -9.71 12.15 22.32
N GLU A 657 -9.49 10.90 22.71
CA GLU A 657 -8.23 10.16 22.52
C GLU A 657 -8.43 8.80 21.80
N PRO A 658 -7.39 8.30 21.10
CA PRO A 658 -7.44 7.00 20.42
C PRO A 658 -7.29 5.83 21.40
N LYS A 659 -8.26 4.91 21.42
CA LYS A 659 -8.15 3.63 22.18
C LYS A 659 -7.63 2.46 21.34
N GLY A 660 -8.10 2.37 20.09
CA GLY A 660 -7.97 1.15 19.27
C GLY A 660 -9.18 0.21 19.41
N CYS A 661 -9.53 -0.46 18.31
CA CYS A 661 -10.41 -1.63 18.22
C CYS A 661 -10.25 -2.29 16.84
N VAL A 662 -10.80 -3.49 16.67
CA VAL A 662 -10.78 -4.26 15.40
C VAL A 662 -11.26 -3.41 14.20
N ARG A 663 -12.29 -2.58 14.35
CA ARG A 663 -12.86 -1.74 13.27
C ARG A 663 -11.91 -0.68 12.70
N CYS A 664 -10.84 -0.36 13.43
CA CYS A 664 -9.75 0.54 13.03
C CYS A 664 -8.38 -0.14 13.08
N SER A 665 -8.32 -1.48 12.99
CA SER A 665 -7.08 -2.26 13.05
C SER A 665 -6.21 -1.92 14.27
N ASN A 666 -6.86 -1.70 15.42
CA ASN A 666 -6.27 -1.25 16.69
C ASN A 666 -5.53 0.10 16.68
N THR A 667 -5.49 0.84 15.56
CA THR A 667 -4.81 2.15 15.47
C THR A 667 -5.48 3.27 16.27
N GLY A 668 -6.78 3.15 16.54
CA GLY A 668 -7.61 4.21 17.14
C GLY A 668 -8.15 5.25 16.16
N TYR A 669 -7.78 5.20 14.88
CA TYR A 669 -8.16 6.17 13.84
C TYR A 669 -8.84 5.52 12.63
N LYS A 670 -9.68 6.24 11.89
CA LYS A 670 -10.20 5.79 10.58
C LYS A 670 -10.63 6.96 9.68
N GLY A 671 -9.96 7.09 8.54
CA GLY A 671 -10.09 8.19 7.59
C GLY A 671 -9.27 9.42 7.99
N ARG A 672 -9.23 10.42 7.10
CA ARG A 672 -8.54 11.71 7.30
C ARG A 672 -9.51 12.90 7.29
N ALA A 673 -9.11 13.99 7.93
CA ALA A 673 -9.75 15.30 7.87
C ALA A 673 -8.72 16.36 7.50
N GLY A 674 -9.10 17.33 6.68
CA GLY A 674 -8.27 18.50 6.41
C GLY A 674 -8.17 19.42 7.63
N LEU A 675 -6.98 19.97 7.86
CA LEU A 675 -6.76 21.20 8.64
C LEU A 675 -6.46 22.33 7.65
N TYR A 676 -7.06 23.50 7.85
CA TYR A 676 -7.02 24.60 6.89
C TYR A 676 -6.65 25.94 7.54
N GLU A 677 -5.89 26.73 6.80
CA GLU A 677 -5.49 28.10 7.10
C GLU A 677 -5.65 28.91 5.81
N VAL A 678 -6.56 29.88 5.80
CA VAL A 678 -7.01 30.56 4.57
C VAL A 678 -6.73 32.06 4.67
N LEU A 679 -5.79 32.52 3.86
CA LEU A 679 -5.32 33.90 3.77
C LEU A 679 -5.91 34.54 2.52
N SER A 680 -6.87 35.46 2.70
CA SER A 680 -7.39 36.31 1.61
C SER A 680 -6.56 37.59 1.48
N ALA A 681 -6.28 38.01 0.25
CA ALA A 681 -5.38 39.14 -0.03
C ALA A 681 -6.05 40.52 0.17
N THR A 682 -6.31 40.89 1.42
CA THR A 682 -6.81 42.24 1.79
C THR A 682 -5.81 43.35 1.46
N ASP A 683 -6.26 44.60 1.33
CA ASP A 683 -5.40 45.74 1.00
C ASP A 683 -4.21 45.90 1.98
N GLU A 684 -4.42 45.71 3.29
CA GLU A 684 -3.34 45.72 4.30
C GLU A 684 -2.28 44.63 4.03
N ILE A 685 -2.71 43.45 3.57
CA ILE A 685 -1.81 42.37 3.15
C ILE A 685 -1.10 42.72 1.83
N ARG A 686 -1.79 43.33 0.87
CA ARG A 686 -1.22 43.74 -0.43
C ARG A 686 -0.15 44.83 -0.26
N GLU A 687 -0.35 45.76 0.66
CA GLU A 687 0.66 46.74 1.07
C GLU A 687 1.87 46.06 1.72
N LEU A 688 1.67 45.14 2.68
CA LEU A 688 2.75 44.39 3.33
C LEU A 688 3.58 43.54 2.36
N ILE A 689 2.93 42.84 1.42
CA ILE A 689 3.59 42.09 0.34
C ILE A 689 4.46 43.05 -0.49
N THR A 690 3.89 44.18 -0.93
CA THR A 690 4.59 45.19 -1.74
C THR A 690 5.80 45.78 -1.00
N ALA A 691 5.70 45.95 0.33
CA ALA A 691 6.77 46.42 1.20
C ALA A 691 7.88 45.38 1.49
N ARG A 692 7.75 44.14 0.99
CA ARG A 692 8.62 42.98 1.32
C ARG A 692 8.64 42.67 2.82
N ALA A 693 7.48 42.78 3.48
CA ALA A 693 7.30 42.38 4.88
C ALA A 693 7.54 40.88 5.08
N THR A 694 7.85 40.49 6.32
CA THR A 694 8.09 39.10 6.69
C THR A 694 6.80 38.26 6.72
N ALA A 695 6.96 36.93 6.64
CA ALA A 695 5.84 35.99 6.78
C ALA A 695 5.11 36.15 8.13
N ASP A 696 5.82 36.48 9.21
CA ASP A 696 5.25 36.73 10.54
C ASP A 696 4.39 38.00 10.57
N GLU A 697 4.83 39.09 9.92
CA GLU A 697 4.07 40.35 9.82
C GLU A 697 2.80 40.17 8.96
N ILE A 698 2.91 39.48 7.82
CA ILE A 698 1.78 39.11 6.96
C ILE A 698 0.81 38.18 7.71
N GLY A 699 1.34 37.19 8.44
CA GLY A 699 0.55 36.28 9.27
C GLY A 699 -0.18 36.98 10.42
N ALA A 700 0.46 37.95 11.07
CA ALA A 700 -0.16 38.78 12.11
C ALA A 700 -1.29 39.66 11.54
N ALA A 701 -1.09 40.29 10.39
CA ALA A 701 -2.12 41.05 9.69
C ALA A 701 -3.30 40.15 9.24
N ALA A 702 -3.01 38.95 8.72
CA ALA A 702 -4.04 37.98 8.35
C ALA A 702 -4.83 37.48 9.57
N ARG A 703 -4.18 37.15 10.69
CA ARG A 703 -4.87 36.78 11.96
C ARG A 703 -5.69 37.93 12.52
N LYS A 704 -5.23 39.19 12.38
CA LYS A 704 -5.99 40.42 12.70
C LYS A 704 -7.21 40.61 11.81
N ALA A 705 -7.13 40.28 10.52
CA ALA A 705 -8.29 40.17 9.62
C ALA A 705 -9.20 38.97 9.95
N GLY A 706 -8.71 38.02 10.75
CA GLY A 706 -9.45 36.88 11.30
C GLY A 706 -9.16 35.52 10.65
N MET A 707 -8.06 35.39 9.90
CA MET A 707 -7.51 34.08 9.51
C MET A 707 -7.25 33.24 10.76
N ARG A 708 -7.67 31.97 10.76
CA ARG A 708 -7.19 30.97 11.72
C ARG A 708 -5.96 30.27 11.15
N THR A 709 -4.97 30.03 11.99
CA THR A 709 -3.83 29.17 11.67
C THR A 709 -4.24 27.70 11.59
N LEU A 710 -3.41 26.87 10.94
CA LEU A 710 -3.56 25.40 10.90
C LEU A 710 -3.74 24.79 12.31
N ARG A 711 -3.08 25.40 13.30
CA ARG A 711 -3.14 24.99 14.71
C ARG A 711 -4.49 25.37 15.34
N GLU A 712 -5.01 26.57 15.08
CA GLU A 712 -6.31 27.06 15.58
C GLU A 712 -7.53 26.35 14.95
N ASP A 713 -7.45 25.89 13.69
CA ASP A 713 -8.44 24.97 13.12
C ASP A 713 -8.29 23.55 13.71
N GLY A 714 -7.04 23.10 13.90
CA GLY A 714 -6.70 21.84 14.56
C GLY A 714 -7.35 21.66 15.93
N ILE A 715 -7.22 22.63 16.85
CA ILE A 715 -7.80 22.51 18.20
C ILE A 715 -9.32 22.39 18.17
N ALA A 716 -10.02 23.15 17.31
CA ALA A 716 -11.48 23.03 17.18
C ALA A 716 -11.94 21.64 16.67
N LYS A 717 -11.06 20.97 15.91
CA LYS A 717 -11.27 19.59 15.45
C LYS A 717 -10.91 18.55 16.52
N VAL A 718 -10.16 18.92 17.57
CA VAL A 718 -9.98 18.15 18.81
C VAL A 718 -11.16 18.36 19.77
N GLU A 719 -11.65 19.59 19.95
CA GLU A 719 -12.83 19.94 20.77
C GLU A 719 -14.08 19.17 20.33
N SER A 720 -14.33 19.14 19.01
CA SER A 720 -15.43 18.37 18.41
C SER A 720 -15.19 16.85 18.38
N GLY A 721 -14.02 16.38 18.83
CA GLY A 721 -13.65 14.96 18.84
C GLY A 721 -13.58 14.34 17.45
N LEU A 722 -13.22 15.13 16.43
CA LEU A 722 -12.98 14.67 15.06
C LEU A 722 -11.57 14.09 14.91
N THR A 723 -10.57 14.73 15.52
CA THR A 723 -9.16 14.31 15.58
C THR A 723 -8.63 14.38 17.01
N SER A 724 -7.38 13.97 17.23
CA SER A 724 -6.69 13.98 18.52
C SER A 724 -5.64 15.09 18.61
N ILE A 725 -5.23 15.45 19.83
CA ILE A 725 -4.17 16.44 20.07
C ILE A 725 -2.83 15.98 19.46
N GLN A 726 -2.54 14.68 19.54
CA GLN A 726 -1.33 14.06 19.00
C GLN A 726 -1.29 14.16 17.46
N GLU A 727 -2.43 14.05 16.79
CA GLU A 727 -2.50 14.17 15.32
C GLU A 727 -2.31 15.61 14.85
N VAL A 728 -2.84 16.61 15.55
CA VAL A 728 -2.58 18.03 15.23
C VAL A 728 -1.09 18.35 15.42
N ALA A 729 -0.50 17.93 16.54
CA ALA A 729 0.93 18.08 16.81
C ALA A 729 1.80 17.39 15.74
N ARG A 730 1.41 16.18 15.28
CA ARG A 730 2.13 15.44 14.24
C ARG A 730 2.18 16.17 12.88
N VAL A 731 1.16 16.96 12.53
CA VAL A 731 1.07 17.60 11.19
C VAL A 731 1.39 19.09 11.18
N CYS A 732 1.26 19.77 12.32
CA CYS A 732 1.62 21.18 12.52
C CYS A 732 2.97 21.34 13.23
N GLY A 733 3.58 20.26 13.72
CA GLY A 733 4.77 20.28 14.58
C GLY A 733 4.46 20.65 16.03
N THR A 734 5.33 20.25 16.95
CA THR A 734 5.45 20.85 18.28
C THR A 734 6.25 22.15 18.16
N THR A 735 5.86 23.17 18.93
CA THR A 735 6.57 24.45 19.09
C THR A 735 7.58 24.38 20.23
#